data_AF-A0A1V5M1B9-F1
#
_entry.id   AF-A0A1V5M1B9-F1
#
_cell.length_a   1.000
_cell.length_b   1.000
_cell.length_c   1.000
_cell.angle_alpha   90.00
_cell.angle_beta   90.00
_cell.angle_gamma   90.00
#
_symmetry.space_group_name_H-M   'P 1'
#
loop_
_entity.id
_entity.type
_entity.pdbx_description
1 polymer ?
#
loop_
_entity_poly.entity_id
_entity_poly.type
_entity_poly.pdbx_seq_one_letter_code
_entity_poly.pdbx_strand_id
1 'polypeptide(L)'
;MSPGQRANYLHWLTTGKTGPLHDIGYAFVYFYGLERRVLIDEKDVNTIIPEVVRLLRQYPESGSFHGYLSRFIAFVAARTGLNHMTPEGFALCFEQAPLRGYPEELLAVILCWFYMRDLPLSARWAFEVARQDIRTSRSVVVDRAPEQFQALFVQKYQEKYGEGMKLKVAARERSVEYHPASPSLLEMRYATTGFAPVRVPNVLGIQSQFKPIVQIWAECIEELRSYSRVLGKGADITTREAYEALPPALRKDVDHPDAPQWQSMASAHAREDGLSLIPISILAQIQGIEEREKLTPTQSQTLACTAEDIGFAIVPDIRNTGRPYAWSDKVFLFHPEGHPAVRKESGYHAAACMLELGMTIAGADGKVEQDELEHIEKFLEAQFQLSPDEVRRLEAYGLLLSQSPPTVASQSKQLREALTTEQRELIGKYLVGVAAANGIIDRKEISTLKAVYKALEIESGVLDALLTELRHSSSQPVEVQTGKRDTRPGEVIPARERTPVEITINDEALIRIMAETAEVSRILGQALCDAESDTVADDPIAPQPQTPSMVTGLPVTTLPFTEEQLSALDARYHAPLAELLARSEWSADEMATLAKRHLVMPSGMLDAINTWADETLGDILIEDGDVYTINLSLVEA
;
A
#
# COMPACT_ATOMS: atom_id res chain seq x y z
N MET A 1 -55.14 16.13 17.07
CA MET A 1 -55.34 14.68 16.80
C MET A 1 -56.83 14.37 16.72
N SER A 2 -57.27 13.76 15.62
CA SER A 2 -58.60 13.16 15.51
C SER A 2 -58.75 11.94 16.44
N PRO A 3 -59.99 11.44 16.69
CA PRO A 3 -60.20 10.26 17.51
C PRO A 3 -59.41 9.02 17.05
N GLY A 4 -59.34 8.76 15.74
CA GLY A 4 -58.57 7.63 15.18
C GLY A 4 -57.06 7.78 15.37
N GLN A 5 -56.52 8.98 15.14
CA GLN A 5 -55.10 9.28 15.40
C GLN A 5 -54.74 9.09 16.88
N ARG A 6 -55.65 9.49 17.77
CA ARG A 6 -55.49 9.30 19.22
C ARG A 6 -55.51 7.83 19.61
N ALA A 7 -56.43 7.04 19.05
CA ALA A 7 -56.50 5.60 19.30
C ALA A 7 -55.19 4.89 18.87
N ASN A 8 -54.66 5.24 17.69
CA ASN A 8 -53.39 4.69 17.20
C ASN A 8 -52.21 5.07 18.10
N TYR A 9 -52.12 6.35 18.50
CA TYR A 9 -51.06 6.82 19.40
C TYR A 9 -51.12 6.12 20.77
N LEU A 10 -52.32 6.01 21.36
CA LEU A 10 -52.51 5.31 22.63
C LEU A 10 -52.19 3.81 22.51
N HIS A 11 -52.56 3.17 21.41
CA HIS A 11 -52.23 1.77 21.17
C HIS A 11 -50.70 1.53 21.08
N TRP A 12 -49.97 2.43 20.40
CA TRP A 12 -48.51 2.40 20.37
C TRP A 12 -47.90 2.54 21.78
N LEU A 13 -48.46 3.42 22.63
CA LEU A 13 -48.01 3.54 24.02
C LEU A 13 -48.26 2.26 24.82
N THR A 14 -49.42 1.61 24.67
CA THR A 14 -49.78 0.40 25.44
C THR A 14 -49.00 -0.85 25.04
N THR A 15 -48.48 -0.89 23.81
CA THR A 15 -47.63 -1.99 23.32
C THR A 15 -46.17 -1.84 23.76
N GLY A 16 -45.86 -0.88 24.65
CA GLY A 16 -44.50 -0.61 25.09
C GLY A 16 -43.67 0.15 24.05
N LYS A 17 -44.33 0.79 23.07
CA LYS A 17 -43.68 1.61 22.02
C LYS A 17 -42.86 0.79 21.01
N THR A 18 -43.11 -0.52 20.93
CA THR A 18 -42.33 -1.49 20.14
C THR A 18 -42.90 -1.76 18.74
N GLY A 19 -43.77 -0.89 18.21
CA GLY A 19 -44.33 -1.01 16.85
C GLY A 19 -43.98 0.18 15.95
N PRO A 20 -44.07 0.02 14.61
CA PRO A 20 -43.87 1.12 13.68
C PRO A 20 -44.96 2.19 13.85
N LEU A 21 -44.56 3.45 13.95
CA LEU A 21 -45.49 4.57 13.85
C LEU A 21 -45.66 4.90 12.36
N HIS A 22 -46.90 4.91 11.87
CA HIS A 22 -47.18 5.29 10.48
C HIS A 22 -46.89 6.77 10.18
N ASP A 23 -46.82 7.61 11.22
CA ASP A 23 -46.53 9.04 11.11
C ASP A 23 -45.53 9.43 12.20
N ILE A 24 -44.42 10.05 11.77
CA ILE A 24 -43.34 10.51 12.65
C ILE A 24 -43.81 11.59 13.63
N GLY A 25 -44.87 12.33 13.31
CA GLY A 25 -45.46 13.33 14.19
C GLY A 25 -45.87 12.77 15.56
N TYR A 26 -46.23 11.49 15.64
CA TYR A 26 -46.50 10.81 16.90
C TYR A 26 -45.24 10.61 17.76
N ALA A 27 -44.10 10.33 17.13
CA ALA A 27 -42.81 10.23 17.83
C ALA A 27 -42.38 11.60 18.38
N PHE A 28 -42.62 12.67 17.62
CA PHE A 28 -42.43 14.05 18.09
C PHE A 28 -43.32 14.37 19.30
N VAL A 29 -44.61 14.05 19.25
CA VAL A 29 -45.52 14.29 20.38
C VAL A 29 -45.07 13.56 21.64
N TYR A 30 -44.57 12.32 21.50
CA TYR A 30 -43.99 11.59 22.62
C TYR A 30 -42.71 12.25 23.13
N PHE A 31 -41.80 12.63 22.23
CA PHE A 31 -40.55 13.30 22.56
C PHE A 31 -40.78 14.66 23.26
N TYR A 32 -41.82 15.42 22.90
CA TYR A 32 -42.17 16.67 23.60
C TYR A 32 -42.42 16.45 25.10
N GLY A 33 -43.00 15.31 25.45
CA GLY A 33 -43.19 14.91 26.85
C GLY A 33 -41.85 14.62 27.54
N LEU A 34 -40.92 13.97 26.85
CA LEU A 34 -39.57 13.69 27.36
C LEU A 34 -38.76 14.98 27.55
N GLU A 35 -38.81 15.89 26.58
CA GLU A 35 -38.17 17.21 26.66
C GLU A 35 -38.69 17.98 27.87
N ARG A 36 -40.02 18.06 28.04
CA ARG A 36 -40.62 18.73 29.18
C ARG A 36 -40.16 18.12 30.49
N ARG A 37 -40.16 16.78 30.57
CA ARG A 37 -39.84 16.05 31.80
C ARG A 37 -38.40 16.30 32.27
N VAL A 38 -37.46 16.39 31.33
CA VAL A 38 -36.06 16.70 31.66
C VAL A 38 -35.87 18.20 31.88
N LEU A 39 -36.40 19.04 30.99
CA LEU A 39 -36.01 20.45 30.95
C LEU A 39 -36.82 21.32 31.91
N ILE A 40 -38.10 21.02 32.10
CA ILE A 40 -39.02 21.78 32.95
C ILE A 40 -39.21 21.11 34.31
N ASP A 41 -39.54 19.81 34.31
CA ASP A 41 -39.80 19.09 35.57
C ASP A 41 -38.50 18.67 36.29
N GLU A 42 -37.36 18.74 35.59
CA GLU A 42 -36.01 18.38 36.08
C GLU A 42 -35.91 16.96 36.64
N LYS A 43 -36.57 16.00 35.98
CA LYS A 43 -36.71 14.60 36.45
C LYS A 43 -36.34 13.56 35.41
N ASP A 44 -36.09 12.36 35.90
CA ASP A 44 -36.02 11.09 35.14
C ASP A 44 -34.95 11.03 34.03
N VAL A 45 -33.93 11.89 34.08
CA VAL A 45 -32.85 11.97 33.08
C VAL A 45 -32.24 10.60 32.76
N ASN A 46 -31.93 9.81 33.80
CA ASN A 46 -31.30 8.49 33.66
C ASN A 46 -32.18 7.47 32.92
N THR A 47 -33.51 7.67 32.90
CA THR A 47 -34.45 6.82 32.15
C THR A 47 -34.73 7.39 30.76
N ILE A 48 -34.73 8.72 30.63
CA ILE A 48 -35.08 9.41 29.39
C ILE A 48 -33.94 9.36 28.36
N ILE A 49 -32.67 9.47 28.76
CA ILE A 49 -31.55 9.38 27.82
C ILE A 49 -31.53 8.04 27.06
N PRO A 50 -31.61 6.86 27.72
CA PRO A 50 -31.74 5.59 27.01
C PRO A 50 -32.95 5.54 26.07
N GLU A 51 -34.07 6.12 26.47
CA GLU A 51 -35.28 6.18 25.63
C GLU A 51 -35.06 7.04 24.38
N VAL A 52 -34.38 8.18 24.50
CA VAL A 52 -34.02 9.03 23.35
C VAL A 52 -33.07 8.30 22.40
N VAL A 53 -32.07 7.58 22.93
CA VAL A 53 -31.18 6.74 22.10
C VAL A 53 -31.95 5.61 21.42
N ARG A 54 -32.94 5.01 22.10
CA ARG A 54 -33.83 4.01 21.50
C ARG A 54 -34.67 4.60 20.35
N LEU A 55 -35.20 5.82 20.52
CA LEU A 55 -35.95 6.52 19.48
C LEU A 55 -35.08 6.85 18.25
N LEU A 56 -33.82 7.25 18.46
CA LEU A 56 -32.84 7.42 17.36
C LEU A 56 -32.70 6.12 16.55
N ARG A 57 -32.55 4.97 17.21
CA ARG A 57 -32.44 3.67 16.52
C ARG A 57 -33.71 3.26 15.80
N GLN A 58 -34.88 3.56 16.36
CA GLN A 58 -36.16 3.13 15.81
C GLN A 58 -36.58 3.94 14.57
N TYR A 59 -36.15 5.21 14.45
CA TYR A 59 -36.59 6.12 13.39
C TYR A 59 -35.42 6.71 12.58
N PRO A 60 -34.62 5.87 11.88
CA PRO A 60 -33.44 6.30 11.13
C PRO A 60 -33.76 7.24 9.95
N GLU A 61 -34.94 7.10 9.34
CA GLU A 61 -35.30 7.81 8.10
C GLU A 61 -35.64 9.29 8.31
N SER A 62 -35.96 9.72 9.54
CA SER A 62 -36.33 11.12 9.81
C SER A 62 -35.14 11.95 10.27
N GLY A 63 -34.53 12.68 9.32
CA GLY A 63 -33.39 13.56 9.58
C GLY A 63 -33.69 14.70 10.56
N SER A 64 -34.87 15.33 10.45
CA SER A 64 -35.28 16.40 11.37
C SER A 64 -35.45 15.90 12.80
N PHE A 65 -36.09 14.75 12.99
CA PHE A 65 -36.24 14.11 14.30
C PHE A 65 -34.87 13.74 14.88
N HIS A 66 -33.99 13.12 14.07
CA HIS A 66 -32.61 12.83 14.46
C HIS A 66 -31.86 14.06 14.96
N GLY A 67 -31.99 15.19 14.26
CA GLY A 67 -31.37 16.45 14.65
C GLY A 67 -31.83 16.95 16.02
N TYR A 68 -33.13 16.90 16.31
CA TYR A 68 -33.66 17.33 17.62
C TYR A 68 -33.19 16.41 18.76
N LEU A 69 -33.22 15.10 18.55
CA LEU A 69 -32.82 14.12 19.56
C LEU A 69 -31.32 14.20 19.85
N SER A 70 -30.48 14.37 18.83
CA SER A 70 -29.03 14.50 18.97
C SER A 70 -28.64 15.77 19.74
N ARG A 71 -29.27 16.91 19.40
CA ARG A 71 -29.06 18.18 20.13
C ARG A 71 -29.57 18.10 21.57
N PHE A 72 -30.66 17.38 21.81
CA PHE A 72 -31.17 17.14 23.16
C PHE A 72 -30.16 16.36 24.01
N ILE A 73 -29.62 15.26 23.49
CA ILE A 73 -28.57 14.48 24.18
C ILE A 73 -27.37 15.38 24.51
N ALA A 74 -26.87 16.16 23.55
CA ALA A 74 -25.74 17.06 23.75
C ALA A 74 -26.02 18.11 24.85
N PHE A 75 -27.17 18.78 24.77
CA PHE A 75 -27.53 19.81 25.74
C PHE A 75 -27.74 19.24 27.14
N VAL A 76 -28.45 18.13 27.26
CA VAL A 76 -28.69 17.48 28.56
C VAL A 76 -27.37 17.00 29.16
N ALA A 77 -26.46 16.41 28.37
CA ALA A 77 -25.14 16.01 28.84
C ALA A 77 -24.30 17.20 29.34
N ALA A 78 -24.34 18.34 28.63
CA ALA A 78 -23.69 19.57 29.07
C ALA A 78 -24.32 20.07 30.38
N ARG A 79 -25.65 20.10 30.47
CA ARG A 79 -26.41 20.63 31.62
C ARG A 79 -26.25 19.80 32.88
N THR A 80 -26.20 18.46 32.78
CA THR A 80 -26.02 17.58 33.94
C THR A 80 -24.58 17.55 34.45
N GLY A 81 -23.63 18.03 33.65
CA GLY A 81 -22.22 18.11 33.99
C GLY A 81 -21.39 16.98 33.39
N LEU A 82 -20.55 17.31 32.40
CA LEU A 82 -19.71 16.34 31.69
C LEU A 82 -18.64 15.68 32.57
N ASN A 83 -18.21 16.35 33.64
CA ASN A 83 -17.31 15.78 34.66
C ASN A 83 -17.95 14.59 35.41
N HIS A 84 -19.27 14.59 35.57
CA HIS A 84 -20.01 13.54 36.27
C HIS A 84 -20.49 12.42 35.34
N MET A 85 -20.39 12.62 34.02
CA MET A 85 -20.73 11.60 33.03
C MET A 85 -19.70 10.46 33.05
N THR A 86 -20.18 9.24 33.31
CA THR A 86 -19.35 8.03 33.28
C THR A 86 -19.00 7.63 31.83
N PRO A 87 -17.93 6.85 31.61
CA PRO A 87 -17.61 6.32 30.28
C PRO A 87 -18.76 5.53 29.65
N GLU A 88 -19.54 4.79 30.43
CA GLU A 88 -20.71 4.04 29.93
C GLU A 88 -21.83 4.98 29.49
N GLY A 89 -22.04 6.07 30.22
CA GLY A 89 -22.99 7.12 29.84
C GLY A 89 -22.56 7.85 28.57
N PHE A 90 -21.26 8.14 28.44
CA PHE A 90 -20.70 8.72 27.22
C PHE A 90 -20.88 7.77 26.02
N ALA A 91 -20.52 6.49 26.19
CA ALA A 91 -20.66 5.47 25.16
C ALA A 91 -22.12 5.32 24.71
N LEU A 92 -23.08 5.27 25.64
CA LEU A 92 -24.50 5.22 25.31
C LEU A 92 -24.96 6.42 24.47
N CYS A 93 -24.53 7.62 24.84
CA CYS A 93 -24.97 8.88 24.23
C CYS A 93 -24.31 9.16 22.87
N PHE A 94 -23.03 8.82 22.70
CA PHE A 94 -22.21 9.34 21.60
C PHE A 94 -21.53 8.27 20.76
N GLU A 95 -21.29 7.06 21.29
CA GLU A 95 -20.62 5.99 20.54
C GLU A 95 -21.61 4.96 20.00
N GLN A 96 -22.57 4.55 20.84
CA GLN A 96 -23.60 3.54 20.55
C GLN A 96 -24.89 4.14 19.99
N ALA A 97 -25.10 5.44 20.15
CA ALA A 97 -26.22 6.14 19.55
C ALA A 97 -25.98 6.30 18.04
N PRO A 98 -26.97 6.05 17.17
CA PRO A 98 -26.82 6.16 15.72
C PRO A 98 -26.91 7.64 15.29
N LEU A 99 -26.02 8.47 15.80
CA LEU A 99 -25.97 9.90 15.52
C LEU A 99 -25.63 10.13 14.03
N ARG A 100 -26.38 11.02 13.37
CA ARG A 100 -26.18 11.37 11.94
C ARG A 100 -25.82 12.84 11.81
N GLY A 101 -24.65 13.11 11.22
CA GLY A 101 -24.09 14.44 11.14
C GLY A 101 -23.76 14.93 12.55
N TYR A 102 -22.51 15.21 12.83
CA TYR A 102 -22.14 15.75 14.13
C TYR A 102 -22.23 17.27 14.01
N PRO A 103 -23.33 17.94 14.40
CA PRO A 103 -23.35 19.39 14.39
C PRO A 103 -22.30 19.93 15.37
N GLU A 104 -21.87 21.17 15.15
CA GLU A 104 -20.78 21.78 15.91
C GLU A 104 -21.03 21.76 17.43
N GLU A 105 -22.28 21.92 17.89
CA GLU A 105 -22.62 21.86 19.31
C GLU A 105 -22.45 20.45 19.90
N LEU A 106 -22.84 19.42 19.15
CA LEU A 106 -22.68 18.02 19.56
C LEU A 106 -21.20 17.68 19.65
N LEU A 107 -20.43 18.02 18.61
CA LEU A 107 -18.99 17.80 18.60
C LEU A 107 -18.30 18.58 19.73
N ALA A 108 -18.69 19.83 19.98
CA ALA A 108 -18.14 20.63 21.07
C ALA A 108 -18.35 19.93 22.42
N VAL A 109 -19.55 19.42 22.70
CA VAL A 109 -19.86 18.70 23.94
C VAL A 109 -19.02 17.43 24.10
N ILE A 110 -18.86 16.67 23.01
CA ILE A 110 -18.02 15.47 22.99
C ILE A 110 -16.56 15.82 23.32
N LEU A 111 -15.99 16.82 22.65
CA LEU A 111 -14.60 17.24 22.88
C LEU A 111 -14.39 17.80 24.29
N CYS A 112 -15.38 18.50 24.84
CA CYS A 112 -15.35 18.96 26.22
C CYS A 112 -15.21 17.79 27.19
N TRP A 113 -15.92 16.69 26.96
CA TRP A 113 -15.84 15.51 27.82
C TRP A 113 -14.43 14.91 27.85
N PHE A 114 -13.78 14.77 26.68
CA PHE A 114 -12.38 14.32 26.61
C PHE A 114 -11.44 15.25 27.37
N TYR A 115 -11.57 16.57 27.15
CA TYR A 115 -10.75 17.56 27.84
C TYR A 115 -10.94 17.54 29.37
N MET A 116 -12.19 17.53 29.83
CA MET A 116 -12.52 17.59 31.25
C MET A 116 -12.08 16.34 32.03
N ARG A 117 -11.95 15.19 31.35
CA ARG A 117 -11.46 13.94 31.93
C ARG A 117 -9.96 13.71 31.72
N ASP A 118 -9.26 14.66 31.11
CA ASP A 118 -7.87 14.52 30.68
C ASP A 118 -7.62 13.24 29.86
N LEU A 119 -8.55 12.91 28.96
CA LEU A 119 -8.43 11.76 28.05
C LEU A 119 -7.88 12.20 26.69
N PRO A 120 -7.02 11.39 26.06
CA PRO A 120 -6.61 11.64 24.69
C PRO A 120 -7.80 11.49 23.73
N LEU A 121 -7.85 12.33 22.70
CA LEU A 121 -8.86 12.26 21.65
C LEU A 121 -8.68 10.96 20.86
N SER A 122 -9.71 10.11 20.81
CA SER A 122 -9.64 8.87 20.04
C SER A 122 -9.70 9.12 18.52
N ALA A 123 -9.21 8.18 17.73
CA ALA A 123 -9.17 8.26 16.27
C ALA A 123 -10.56 8.52 15.65
N ARG A 124 -11.62 7.89 16.20
CA ARG A 124 -13.01 8.12 15.78
C ARG A 124 -13.40 9.59 15.91
N TRP A 125 -13.09 10.22 17.05
CA TRP A 125 -13.48 11.61 17.26
C TRP A 125 -12.59 12.58 16.53
N ALA A 126 -11.30 12.25 16.35
CA ALA A 126 -10.41 12.98 15.46
C ALA A 126 -10.95 13.00 14.01
N PHE A 127 -11.49 11.88 13.53
CA PHE A 127 -12.13 11.78 12.22
C PHE A 127 -13.32 12.74 12.09
N GLU A 128 -14.22 12.75 13.08
CA GLU A 128 -15.39 13.64 13.05
C GLU A 128 -15.02 15.13 13.17
N VAL A 129 -13.93 15.45 13.90
CA VAL A 129 -13.36 16.80 13.91
C VAL A 129 -12.86 17.20 12.53
N ALA A 130 -12.05 16.34 11.90
CA ALA A 130 -11.49 16.62 10.58
C ALA A 130 -12.59 16.77 9.53
N ARG A 131 -13.61 15.91 9.55
CA ARG A 131 -14.74 15.94 8.62
C ARG A 131 -15.52 17.26 8.63
N GLN A 132 -15.56 17.95 9.77
CA GLN A 132 -16.26 19.23 9.93
C GLN A 132 -15.36 20.45 9.83
N ASP A 133 -14.04 20.26 9.82
CA ASP A 133 -13.10 21.37 9.78
C ASP A 133 -13.16 22.06 8.42
N ILE A 134 -13.30 23.39 8.41
CA ILE A 134 -13.42 24.17 7.19
C ILE A 134 -12.17 24.09 6.29
N ARG A 135 -11.01 23.73 6.86
CA ARG A 135 -9.75 23.57 6.11
C ARG A 135 -9.63 22.21 5.43
N THR A 136 -10.56 21.29 5.72
CA THR A 136 -10.56 19.95 5.15
C THR A 136 -11.13 20.01 3.73
N SER A 137 -10.35 19.50 2.77
CA SER A 137 -10.80 19.39 1.38
C SER A 137 -11.98 18.43 1.26
N ARG A 138 -13.07 18.90 0.63
CA ARG A 138 -14.14 18.03 0.18
C ARG A 138 -13.64 17.25 -1.03
N SER A 139 -13.84 15.94 -1.03
CA SER A 139 -13.37 15.07 -2.10
C SER A 139 -14.30 13.91 -2.31
N VAL A 140 -14.56 13.60 -3.58
CA VAL A 140 -15.36 12.43 -4.01
C VAL A 140 -14.73 11.11 -3.54
N VAL A 141 -13.43 11.12 -3.19
CA VAL A 141 -12.75 9.97 -2.56
C VAL A 141 -13.46 9.53 -1.28
N VAL A 142 -13.88 10.50 -0.46
CA VAL A 142 -14.53 10.25 0.84
C VAL A 142 -15.92 9.63 0.63
N ASP A 143 -16.62 10.05 -0.43
CA ASP A 143 -17.98 9.56 -0.74
C ASP A 143 -17.96 8.19 -1.42
N ARG A 144 -16.97 7.93 -2.29
CA ARG A 144 -16.86 6.65 -3.01
C ARG A 144 -16.28 5.51 -2.17
N ALA A 145 -15.40 5.82 -1.23
CA ALA A 145 -14.70 4.82 -0.41
C ALA A 145 -14.76 5.18 1.09
N PRO A 146 -15.96 5.35 1.68
CA PRO A 146 -16.10 5.87 3.04
C PRO A 146 -15.46 4.95 4.10
N GLU A 147 -15.60 3.63 3.94
CA GLU A 147 -15.07 2.65 4.89
C GLU A 147 -13.54 2.58 4.84
N GLN A 148 -12.97 2.50 3.63
CA GLN A 148 -11.52 2.47 3.43
C GLN A 148 -10.87 3.79 3.85
N PHE A 149 -11.54 4.92 3.59
CA PHE A 149 -11.08 6.23 4.02
C PHE A 149 -11.04 6.34 5.55
N GLN A 150 -12.09 5.88 6.23
CA GLN A 150 -12.11 5.86 7.69
C GLN A 150 -11.02 4.94 8.26
N ALA A 151 -10.84 3.74 7.70
CA ALA A 151 -9.81 2.80 8.13
C ALA A 151 -8.40 3.40 7.99
N LEU A 152 -8.08 3.99 6.82
CA LEU A 152 -6.77 4.59 6.57
C LEU A 152 -6.50 5.76 7.50
N PHE A 153 -7.52 6.61 7.73
CA PHE A 153 -7.40 7.73 8.66
C PHE A 153 -7.12 7.23 10.08
N VAL A 154 -7.81 6.20 10.54
CA VAL A 154 -7.61 5.63 11.88
C VAL A 154 -6.19 5.08 12.03
N GLN A 155 -5.70 4.33 11.03
CA GLN A 155 -4.35 3.78 11.04
C GLN A 155 -3.30 4.90 11.11
N LYS A 156 -3.36 5.89 10.22
CA LYS A 156 -2.41 7.02 10.21
C LYS A 156 -2.48 7.86 11.49
N TYR A 157 -3.67 8.04 12.04
CA TYR A 157 -3.84 8.74 13.30
C TYR A 157 -3.17 7.99 14.45
N GLN A 158 -3.33 6.67 14.52
CA GLN A 158 -2.71 5.83 15.54
C GLN A 158 -1.19 5.76 15.36
N GLU A 159 -0.68 5.70 14.13
CA GLU A 159 0.76 5.76 13.85
C GLU A 159 1.38 7.07 14.34
N LYS A 160 0.67 8.21 14.19
CA LYS A 160 1.18 9.53 14.58
C LYS A 160 0.97 9.89 16.06
N TYR A 161 -0.13 9.46 16.66
CA TYR A 161 -0.56 9.90 18.00
C TYR A 161 -0.70 8.77 19.02
N GLY A 162 -0.52 7.51 18.63
CA GLY A 162 -0.67 6.36 19.53
C GLY A 162 -2.05 6.33 20.18
N GLU A 163 -2.06 6.54 21.51
CA GLU A 163 -3.30 6.62 22.32
C GLU A 163 -4.18 7.85 22.01
N GLY A 164 -3.64 8.87 21.34
CA GLY A 164 -4.40 10.00 20.80
C GLY A 164 -3.89 11.38 21.24
N MET A 165 -4.55 12.42 20.74
CA MET A 165 -4.13 13.81 20.92
C MET A 165 -4.73 14.43 22.20
N LYS A 166 -3.90 15.08 23.03
CA LYS A 166 -4.39 15.90 24.16
C LYS A 166 -4.95 17.23 23.67
N LEU A 167 -6.16 17.56 24.15
CA LEU A 167 -6.91 18.74 23.73
C LEU A 167 -6.54 19.99 24.54
N LYS A 168 -6.61 21.15 23.89
CA LYS A 168 -6.47 22.47 24.52
C LYS A 168 -7.78 23.26 24.38
N VAL A 169 -8.03 24.16 25.33
CA VAL A 169 -9.23 25.02 25.35
C VAL A 169 -8.87 26.48 25.20
N ALA A 170 -9.72 27.22 24.49
CA ALA A 170 -9.61 28.67 24.41
C ALA A 170 -9.97 29.32 25.75
N ALA A 171 -9.45 30.54 25.98
CA ALA A 171 -9.71 31.30 27.21
C ALA A 171 -11.19 31.67 27.40
N ARG A 172 -11.95 31.82 26.30
CA ARG A 172 -13.39 32.10 26.36
C ARG A 172 -14.18 30.80 26.31
N GLU A 173 -15.04 30.60 27.31
CA GLU A 173 -15.98 29.48 27.35
C GLU A 173 -17.02 29.56 26.23
N ARG A 174 -17.47 28.40 25.77
CA ARG A 174 -18.52 28.26 24.76
C ARG A 174 -19.88 28.21 25.44
N SER A 175 -20.88 28.84 24.82
CA SER A 175 -22.29 28.71 25.20
C SER A 175 -22.92 27.55 24.42
N VAL A 176 -23.51 26.59 25.11
CA VAL A 176 -24.33 25.53 24.52
C VAL A 176 -25.79 25.87 24.78
N GLU A 177 -26.52 26.10 23.70
CA GLU A 177 -27.94 26.45 23.73
C GLU A 177 -28.79 25.32 23.17
N TYR A 178 -30.04 25.25 23.61
CA TYR A 178 -31.01 24.29 23.09
C TYR A 178 -32.25 24.97 22.54
N HIS A 179 -32.73 24.44 21.42
CA HIS A 179 -33.98 24.79 20.78
C HIS A 179 -34.91 23.57 20.85
N PRO A 180 -35.99 23.62 21.65
CA PRO A 180 -36.86 22.46 21.82
C PRO A 180 -37.65 22.16 20.55
N ALA A 181 -37.98 20.89 20.36
CA ALA A 181 -38.86 20.45 19.28
C ALA A 181 -40.32 20.81 19.57
N SER A 182 -40.71 20.83 20.85
CA SER A 182 -42.06 21.18 21.28
C SER A 182 -42.36 22.69 21.09
N PRO A 183 -43.41 23.06 20.33
CA PRO A 183 -43.78 24.47 20.16
C PRO A 183 -44.12 25.17 21.49
N SER A 184 -44.80 24.47 22.41
CA SER A 184 -45.15 25.04 23.72
C SER A 184 -43.92 25.26 24.60
N LEU A 185 -42.89 24.41 24.48
CA LEU A 185 -41.63 24.63 25.19
C LEU A 185 -40.82 25.76 24.55
N LEU A 186 -40.92 25.93 23.24
CA LEU A 186 -40.24 26.99 22.51
C LEU A 186 -40.72 28.38 22.96
N GLU A 187 -42.03 28.56 23.16
CA GLU A 187 -42.60 29.80 23.72
C GLU A 187 -42.08 30.09 25.14
N MET A 188 -41.82 29.06 25.93
CA MET A 188 -41.32 29.17 27.31
C MET A 188 -39.80 29.28 27.42
N ARG A 189 -39.05 29.20 26.30
CA ARG A 189 -37.58 29.12 26.26
C ARG A 189 -36.89 30.25 27.02
N TYR A 190 -37.36 31.48 26.86
CA TYR A 190 -36.75 32.65 27.50
C TYR A 190 -37.26 32.93 28.92
N ALA A 191 -38.32 32.23 29.34
CA ALA A 191 -38.98 32.44 30.63
C ALA A 191 -38.58 31.40 31.69
N THR A 192 -37.87 30.33 31.30
CA THR A 192 -37.60 29.18 32.19
C THR A 192 -36.10 28.87 32.28
N THR A 193 -35.62 28.60 33.49
CA THR A 193 -34.21 28.21 33.76
C THR A 193 -33.81 26.91 33.07
N GLY A 194 -34.79 26.07 32.73
CA GLY A 194 -34.60 24.81 32.02
C GLY A 194 -33.90 24.92 30.66
N PHE A 195 -33.95 26.10 30.02
CA PHE A 195 -33.31 26.38 28.74
C PHE A 195 -32.14 27.36 28.86
N ALA A 196 -31.71 27.68 30.08
CA ALA A 196 -30.58 28.56 30.30
C ALA A 196 -29.34 28.02 29.55
N PRO A 197 -28.61 28.88 28.81
CA PRO A 197 -27.41 28.45 28.12
C PRO A 197 -26.37 27.87 29.08
N VAL A 198 -25.79 26.73 28.72
CA VAL A 198 -24.77 26.06 29.53
C VAL A 198 -23.39 26.49 29.06
N ARG A 199 -22.52 26.89 30.00
CA ARG A 199 -21.13 27.23 29.68
C ARG A 199 -20.25 25.99 29.75
N VAL A 200 -19.47 25.76 28.70
CA VAL A 200 -18.53 24.62 28.60
C VAL A 200 -17.16 25.10 28.10
N PRO A 201 -16.06 24.40 28.43
CA PRO A 201 -14.74 24.74 27.91
C PRO A 201 -14.71 24.75 26.37
N ASN A 202 -14.12 25.77 25.75
CA ASN A 202 -14.18 25.90 24.29
C ASN A 202 -13.00 25.22 23.60
N VAL A 203 -13.09 23.91 23.35
CA VAL A 203 -12.04 23.16 22.62
C VAL A 203 -11.97 23.60 21.15
N LEU A 204 -13.11 23.70 20.48
CA LEU A 204 -13.18 24.13 19.06
C LEU A 204 -12.68 25.56 18.84
N GLY A 205 -12.60 26.38 19.89
CA GLY A 205 -12.09 27.75 19.83
C GLY A 205 -10.61 27.88 19.46
N ILE A 206 -9.81 26.81 19.59
CA ILE A 206 -8.42 26.77 19.10
C ILE A 206 -8.36 25.88 17.86
N GLN A 207 -8.91 26.35 16.73
CA GLN A 207 -8.92 25.59 15.48
C GLN A 207 -7.50 25.18 15.03
N SER A 208 -6.46 25.97 15.33
CA SER A 208 -5.08 25.64 14.95
C SER A 208 -4.57 24.31 15.51
N GLN A 209 -5.13 23.81 16.63
CA GLN A 209 -4.72 22.53 17.21
C GLN A 209 -5.05 21.34 16.30
N PHE A 210 -6.08 21.46 15.46
CA PHE A 210 -6.53 20.39 14.58
C PHE A 210 -5.86 20.38 13.20
N LYS A 211 -4.97 21.35 12.90
CA LYS A 211 -4.19 21.36 11.64
C LYS A 211 -3.51 20.02 11.33
N PRO A 212 -2.87 19.32 12.29
CA PRO A 212 -2.25 18.04 12.01
C PRO A 212 -3.24 16.94 11.64
N ILE A 213 -4.49 17.02 12.11
CA ILE A 213 -5.55 16.04 11.80
C ILE A 213 -6.09 16.30 10.39
N VAL A 214 -6.26 17.58 10.02
CA VAL A 214 -6.58 17.98 8.63
C VAL A 214 -5.50 17.52 7.65
N GLN A 215 -4.23 17.56 8.07
CA GLN A 215 -3.14 17.03 7.25
C GLN A 215 -3.27 15.51 7.01
N ILE A 216 -3.56 14.72 8.06
CA ILE A 216 -3.80 13.27 7.91
C ILE A 216 -4.96 13.03 6.92
N TRP A 217 -6.03 13.83 7.02
CA TRP A 217 -7.15 13.72 6.09
C TRP A 217 -6.73 13.94 4.63
N ALA A 218 -5.93 14.98 4.36
CA ALA A 218 -5.42 15.26 3.02
C ALA A 218 -4.52 14.12 2.50
N GLU A 219 -3.65 13.57 3.35
CA GLU A 219 -2.81 12.41 3.02
C GLU A 219 -3.67 11.18 2.67
N CYS A 220 -4.76 10.94 3.39
CA CYS A 220 -5.71 9.86 3.07
C CYS A 220 -6.38 10.05 1.71
N ILE A 221 -6.72 11.30 1.34
CA ILE A 221 -7.30 11.59 0.01
C ILE A 221 -6.32 11.22 -1.09
N GLU A 222 -5.04 11.60 -0.96
CA GLU A 222 -4.03 11.33 -1.97
C GLU A 222 -3.76 9.84 -2.14
N GLU A 223 -3.64 9.10 -1.05
CA GLU A 223 -3.37 7.65 -1.11
C GLU A 223 -4.55 6.86 -1.66
N LEU A 224 -5.79 7.27 -1.38
CA LEU A 224 -6.99 6.60 -1.91
C LEU A 224 -7.43 7.12 -3.28
N ARG A 225 -6.70 8.06 -3.89
CA ARG A 225 -7.06 8.63 -5.19
C ARG A 225 -7.12 7.58 -6.30
N SER A 226 -6.14 6.68 -6.35
CA SER A 226 -6.10 5.58 -7.32
C SER A 226 -7.27 4.62 -7.13
N TYR A 227 -7.53 4.21 -5.88
CA TYR A 227 -8.66 3.37 -5.52
C TYR A 227 -10.02 3.99 -5.89
N SER A 228 -10.22 5.26 -5.53
CA SER A 228 -11.44 6.01 -5.85
C SER A 228 -11.67 6.17 -7.35
N ARG A 229 -10.60 6.27 -8.15
CA ARG A 229 -10.69 6.30 -9.61
C ARG A 229 -11.18 4.97 -10.17
N VAL A 230 -10.71 3.85 -9.64
CA VAL A 230 -11.15 2.51 -10.03
C VAL A 230 -12.63 2.31 -9.71
N LEU A 231 -13.06 2.62 -8.48
CA LEU A 231 -14.49 2.60 -8.12
C LEU A 231 -15.33 3.54 -8.97
N GLY A 232 -14.77 4.71 -9.34
CA GLY A 232 -15.42 5.67 -10.23
C GLY A 232 -15.68 5.15 -11.65
N LYS A 233 -14.96 4.12 -12.11
CA LYS A 233 -15.21 3.44 -13.39
C LYS A 233 -16.32 2.36 -13.28
N GLY A 234 -16.89 2.14 -12.10
CA GLY A 234 -17.89 1.11 -11.85
C GLY A 234 -17.31 -0.27 -11.51
N ALA A 235 -16.03 -0.34 -11.17
CA ALA A 235 -15.43 -1.59 -10.67
C ALA A 235 -15.98 -1.91 -9.27
N ASP A 236 -16.25 -3.19 -9.01
CA ASP A 236 -16.66 -3.68 -7.69
C ASP A 236 -15.46 -3.71 -6.73
N ILE A 237 -15.72 -3.52 -5.44
CA ILE A 237 -14.74 -3.52 -4.34
C ILE A 237 -13.99 -4.86 -4.27
N THR A 238 -14.63 -5.96 -4.70
CA THR A 238 -14.06 -7.31 -4.71
C THR A 238 -13.21 -7.61 -5.94
N THR A 239 -13.05 -6.67 -6.87
CA THR A 239 -12.23 -6.90 -8.08
C THR A 239 -10.74 -6.80 -7.76
N ARG A 240 -9.91 -7.48 -8.56
CA ARG A 240 -8.46 -7.35 -8.46
C ARG A 240 -7.98 -5.91 -8.71
N GLU A 241 -8.54 -5.23 -9.71
CA GLU A 241 -8.18 -3.83 -10.01
C GLU A 241 -8.44 -2.93 -8.78
N ALA A 242 -9.52 -3.17 -8.05
CA ALA A 242 -9.81 -2.46 -6.80
C ALA A 242 -8.80 -2.80 -5.69
N TYR A 243 -8.44 -4.08 -5.53
CA TYR A 243 -7.43 -4.50 -4.55
C TYR A 243 -6.04 -3.92 -4.85
N GLU A 244 -5.59 -3.98 -6.10
CA GLU A 244 -4.29 -3.44 -6.53
C GLU A 244 -4.22 -1.92 -6.43
N ALA A 245 -5.36 -1.23 -6.54
CA ALA A 245 -5.43 0.21 -6.33
C ALA A 245 -5.52 0.62 -4.85
N LEU A 246 -5.74 -0.33 -3.93
CA LEU A 246 -5.81 -0.11 -2.49
C LEU A 246 -4.40 0.22 -1.95
N PRO A 247 -4.27 1.19 -1.01
CA PRO A 247 -3.01 1.46 -0.33
C PRO A 247 -2.45 0.23 0.39
N PRO A 248 -1.12 0.00 0.40
CA PRO A 248 -0.50 -1.17 1.06
C PRO A 248 -0.85 -1.30 2.54
N ALA A 249 -1.09 -0.17 3.21
CA ALA A 249 -1.54 -0.12 4.60
C ALA A 249 -2.85 -0.90 4.81
N LEU A 250 -3.80 -0.77 3.90
CA LEU A 250 -5.13 -1.38 4.01
C LEU A 250 -5.21 -2.81 3.46
N ARG A 251 -4.25 -3.22 2.62
CA ARG A 251 -4.25 -4.57 2.02
C ARG A 251 -4.09 -5.69 3.05
N LYS A 252 -3.50 -5.39 4.22
CA LYS A 252 -3.27 -6.37 5.28
C LYS A 252 -4.56 -6.88 5.93
N ASP A 253 -5.61 -6.05 5.92
CA ASP A 253 -6.89 -6.34 6.57
C ASP A 253 -7.94 -6.89 5.59
N VAL A 254 -7.56 -7.08 4.32
CA VAL A 254 -8.45 -7.52 3.25
C VAL A 254 -7.84 -8.71 2.53
N ASP A 255 -8.60 -9.80 2.42
CA ASP A 255 -8.17 -10.96 1.64
C ASP A 255 -8.07 -10.60 0.15
N HIS A 256 -6.97 -11.02 -0.47
CA HIS A 256 -6.79 -10.84 -1.91
C HIS A 256 -7.88 -11.61 -2.68
N PRO A 257 -8.53 -11.02 -3.70
CA PRO A 257 -9.66 -11.65 -4.39
C PRO A 257 -9.31 -12.98 -5.09
N ASP A 258 -8.07 -13.12 -5.56
CA ASP A 258 -7.58 -14.37 -6.15
C ASP A 258 -7.13 -15.43 -5.12
N ALA A 259 -7.09 -15.11 -3.82
CA ALA A 259 -6.58 -16.01 -2.78
C ALA A 259 -7.22 -17.42 -2.83
N PRO A 260 -8.55 -17.58 -3.00
CA PRO A 260 -9.15 -18.91 -3.08
C PRO A 260 -8.66 -19.74 -4.27
N GLN A 261 -8.44 -19.09 -5.42
CA GLN A 261 -7.97 -19.76 -6.63
C GLN A 261 -6.49 -20.15 -6.52
N TRP A 262 -5.66 -19.25 -5.98
CA TRP A 262 -4.25 -19.54 -5.72
C TRP A 262 -4.07 -20.68 -4.70
N GLN A 263 -4.80 -20.64 -3.59
CA GLN A 263 -4.75 -21.70 -2.56
C GLN A 263 -5.22 -23.05 -3.11
N SER A 264 -6.25 -23.05 -3.95
CA SER A 264 -6.72 -24.26 -4.63
C SER A 264 -5.65 -24.85 -5.55
N MET A 265 -5.00 -24.01 -6.37
CA MET A 265 -3.92 -24.46 -7.27
C MET A 265 -2.68 -24.91 -6.50
N ALA A 266 -2.30 -24.20 -5.44
CA ALA A 266 -1.21 -24.62 -4.56
C ALA A 266 -1.49 -25.99 -3.93
N SER A 267 -2.71 -26.22 -3.44
CA SER A 267 -3.11 -27.51 -2.85
C SER A 267 -3.15 -28.64 -3.89
N ALA A 268 -3.62 -28.37 -5.11
CA ALA A 268 -3.69 -29.37 -6.18
C ALA A 268 -2.30 -29.82 -6.68
N HIS A 269 -1.29 -28.98 -6.52
CA HIS A 269 0.09 -29.22 -6.94
C HIS A 269 1.05 -29.44 -5.76
N ALA A 270 0.52 -29.68 -4.55
CA ALA A 270 1.30 -29.90 -3.35
C ALA A 270 2.09 -31.22 -3.41
N ARG A 271 3.33 -31.17 -2.93
CA ARG A 271 4.22 -32.32 -2.75
C ARG A 271 4.26 -32.72 -1.27
N GLU A 272 4.88 -33.87 -0.99
CA GLU A 272 5.03 -34.40 0.38
C GLU A 272 5.93 -33.54 1.28
N ASP A 273 6.83 -32.75 0.69
CA ASP A 273 7.76 -31.82 1.36
C ASP A 273 7.10 -30.47 1.74
N GLY A 274 5.82 -30.29 1.44
CA GLY A 274 5.07 -29.05 1.69
C GLY A 274 5.32 -27.93 0.67
N LEU A 275 6.05 -28.21 -0.41
CA LEU A 275 6.22 -27.31 -1.55
C LEU A 275 5.18 -27.62 -2.64
N SER A 276 4.70 -26.59 -3.33
CA SER A 276 3.78 -26.76 -4.47
C SER A 276 4.47 -26.37 -5.77
N LEU A 277 4.65 -27.31 -6.69
CA LEU A 277 5.31 -27.05 -7.99
C LEU A 277 4.27 -26.76 -9.07
N ILE A 278 4.18 -25.51 -9.50
CA ILE A 278 3.10 -25.03 -10.36
C ILE A 278 3.68 -24.38 -11.63
N PRO A 279 3.12 -24.67 -12.83
CA PRO A 279 3.40 -23.87 -14.01
C PRO A 279 2.94 -22.42 -13.83
N ILE A 280 3.80 -21.44 -14.14
CA ILE A 280 3.48 -20.02 -13.97
C ILE A 280 2.28 -19.59 -14.83
N SER A 281 2.03 -20.28 -15.95
CA SER A 281 0.88 -20.08 -16.82
C SER A 281 -0.47 -20.22 -16.10
N ILE A 282 -0.59 -21.12 -15.12
CA ILE A 282 -1.84 -21.28 -14.34
C ILE A 282 -2.09 -20.03 -13.50
N LEU A 283 -1.06 -19.51 -12.85
CA LEU A 283 -1.13 -18.29 -12.02
C LEU A 283 -1.39 -17.06 -12.89
N ALA A 284 -0.76 -16.99 -14.07
CA ALA A 284 -0.97 -15.94 -15.05
C ALA A 284 -2.40 -15.95 -15.63
N GLN A 285 -2.99 -17.13 -15.86
CA GLN A 285 -4.37 -17.29 -16.32
C GLN A 285 -5.40 -16.88 -15.28
N ILE A 286 -5.17 -17.20 -13.99
CA ILE A 286 -5.96 -16.64 -12.88
C ILE A 286 -5.92 -15.12 -12.96
N GLN A 287 -4.75 -14.56 -13.30
CA GLN A 287 -4.59 -13.13 -13.49
C GLN A 287 -5.18 -12.55 -14.79
N GLY A 288 -5.77 -13.36 -15.67
CA GLY A 288 -6.27 -12.89 -16.96
C GLY A 288 -5.17 -12.43 -17.91
N ILE A 289 -3.92 -12.84 -17.66
CA ILE A 289 -2.79 -12.54 -18.54
C ILE A 289 -2.88 -13.47 -19.76
N GLU A 290 -2.83 -12.89 -20.97
CA GLU A 290 -2.83 -13.65 -22.22
C GLU A 290 -1.53 -14.42 -22.43
N GLU A 291 -1.69 -15.62 -23.00
CA GLU A 291 -0.58 -16.51 -23.36
C GLU A 291 0.42 -15.83 -24.30
N ARG A 292 1.69 -15.96 -23.96
CA ARG A 292 2.83 -15.39 -24.67
C ARG A 292 4.06 -16.22 -24.36
N GLU A 293 5.11 -16.15 -25.18
CA GLU A 293 6.34 -16.91 -24.92
C GLU A 293 7.01 -16.50 -23.60
N LYS A 294 7.12 -15.19 -23.35
CA LYS A 294 7.74 -14.61 -22.16
C LYS A 294 6.89 -13.49 -21.57
N LEU A 295 6.68 -13.53 -20.26
CA LEU A 295 5.99 -12.48 -19.52
C LEU A 295 6.80 -11.19 -19.50
N THR A 296 6.14 -10.05 -19.41
CA THR A 296 6.85 -8.78 -19.18
C THR A 296 7.43 -8.76 -17.77
N PRO A 297 8.48 -7.95 -17.51
CA PRO A 297 8.98 -7.76 -16.15
C PRO A 297 7.88 -7.33 -15.18
N THR A 298 7.02 -6.40 -15.60
CA THR A 298 5.88 -5.92 -14.81
C THR A 298 4.90 -7.05 -14.48
N GLN A 299 4.52 -7.88 -15.47
CA GLN A 299 3.60 -9.01 -15.24
C GLN A 299 4.18 -10.04 -14.27
N SER A 300 5.47 -10.36 -14.43
CA SER A 300 6.17 -11.29 -13.54
C SER A 300 6.25 -10.72 -12.11
N GLN A 301 6.47 -9.41 -11.98
CA GLN A 301 6.51 -8.74 -10.69
C GLN A 301 5.13 -8.70 -10.03
N THR A 302 4.06 -8.45 -10.81
CA THR A 302 2.68 -8.52 -10.30
C THR A 302 2.36 -9.91 -9.77
N LEU A 303 2.73 -10.98 -10.48
CA LEU A 303 2.55 -12.36 -10.00
C LEU A 303 3.27 -12.61 -8.67
N ALA A 304 4.51 -12.13 -8.54
CA ALA A 304 5.28 -12.28 -7.30
C ALA A 304 4.69 -11.46 -6.14
N CYS A 305 4.22 -10.24 -6.39
CA CYS A 305 3.53 -9.43 -5.41
C CYS A 305 2.19 -10.05 -4.98
N THR A 306 1.40 -10.58 -5.92
CA THR A 306 0.14 -11.28 -5.59
C THR A 306 0.39 -12.53 -4.75
N ALA A 307 1.44 -13.30 -5.05
CA ALA A 307 1.82 -14.43 -4.20
C ALA A 307 2.08 -13.97 -2.76
N GLU A 308 2.87 -12.91 -2.59
CA GLU A 308 3.18 -12.33 -1.28
C GLU A 308 1.94 -11.78 -0.56
N ASP A 309 1.08 -11.04 -1.26
CA ASP A 309 -0.18 -10.49 -0.73
C ASP A 309 -1.15 -11.60 -0.27
N ILE A 310 -1.12 -12.77 -0.91
CA ILE A 310 -1.92 -13.96 -0.52
C ILE A 310 -1.28 -14.74 0.65
N GLY A 311 0.01 -14.51 0.94
CA GLY A 311 0.76 -15.22 1.97
C GLY A 311 1.54 -16.43 1.46
N PHE A 312 1.90 -16.46 0.17
CA PHE A 312 2.83 -17.41 -0.42
C PHE A 312 4.18 -16.78 -0.73
N ALA A 313 5.25 -17.55 -0.56
CA ALA A 313 6.53 -17.30 -1.18
C ALA A 313 6.55 -17.94 -2.58
N ILE A 314 7.01 -17.19 -3.59
CA ILE A 314 7.23 -17.70 -4.96
C ILE A 314 8.72 -17.87 -5.23
N VAL A 315 9.11 -18.98 -5.86
CA VAL A 315 10.50 -19.28 -6.23
C VAL A 315 10.57 -19.85 -7.65
N PRO A 316 11.35 -19.26 -8.58
CA PRO A 316 12.14 -18.05 -8.44
C PRO A 316 11.27 -16.80 -8.29
N ASP A 317 11.72 -15.83 -7.52
CA ASP A 317 11.12 -14.49 -7.45
C ASP A 317 11.86 -13.57 -8.42
N ILE A 318 11.14 -12.88 -9.33
CA ILE A 318 11.75 -11.92 -10.26
C ILE A 318 12.49 -10.80 -9.53
N ARG A 319 12.04 -10.40 -8.34
CA ARG A 319 12.68 -9.33 -7.55
C ARG A 319 14.05 -9.73 -7.02
N ASN A 320 14.32 -11.03 -6.98
CA ASN A 320 15.61 -11.58 -6.59
C ASN A 320 16.45 -12.01 -7.81
N THR A 321 15.81 -12.54 -8.86
CA THR A 321 16.54 -13.09 -10.02
C THR A 321 16.72 -12.12 -11.18
N GLY A 322 15.93 -11.03 -11.23
CA GLY A 322 15.92 -10.07 -12.34
C GLY A 322 15.40 -10.65 -13.67
N ARG A 323 14.89 -11.89 -13.69
CA ARG A 323 14.50 -12.60 -14.91
C ARG A 323 12.98 -12.75 -15.00
N PRO A 324 12.34 -12.21 -16.06
CA PRO A 324 10.92 -12.46 -16.31
C PRO A 324 10.67 -13.92 -16.66
N TYR A 325 9.54 -14.46 -16.20
CA TYR A 325 9.16 -15.85 -16.43
C TYR A 325 8.82 -16.10 -17.90
N ALA A 326 9.26 -17.24 -18.43
CA ALA A 326 8.67 -17.83 -19.62
C ALA A 326 7.35 -18.51 -19.25
N TRP A 327 6.39 -18.56 -20.18
CA TRP A 327 5.06 -19.12 -19.89
C TRP A 327 5.06 -20.61 -19.51
N SER A 328 6.07 -21.34 -20.00
CA SER A 328 6.31 -22.74 -19.66
C SER A 328 7.08 -22.94 -18.36
N ASP A 329 7.57 -21.87 -17.72
CA ASP A 329 8.35 -22.00 -16.49
C ASP A 329 7.51 -22.56 -15.36
N LYS A 330 8.18 -23.28 -14.47
CA LYS A 330 7.60 -23.76 -13.21
C LYS A 330 8.13 -22.93 -12.06
N VAL A 331 7.28 -22.70 -11.08
CA VAL A 331 7.60 -22.02 -9.84
C VAL A 331 7.19 -22.89 -8.67
N PHE A 332 7.92 -22.77 -7.56
CA PHE A 332 7.48 -23.30 -6.27
C PHE A 332 6.70 -22.23 -5.51
N LEU A 333 5.58 -22.65 -4.92
CA LEU A 333 4.83 -21.91 -3.91
C LEU A 333 4.91 -22.64 -2.58
N PHE A 334 5.06 -21.89 -1.49
CA PHE A 334 4.95 -22.40 -0.13
C PHE A 334 4.58 -21.28 0.85
N HIS A 335 4.13 -21.64 2.04
CA HIS A 335 3.85 -20.67 3.11
C HIS A 335 5.15 -20.38 3.88
N PRO A 336 5.62 -19.12 3.91
CA PRO A 336 6.83 -18.76 4.64
C PRO A 336 6.62 -18.94 6.15
N GLU A 337 7.65 -19.43 6.85
CA GLU A 337 7.61 -19.61 8.30
C GLU A 337 8.14 -18.35 9.01
N GLY A 338 7.23 -17.54 9.57
CA GLY A 338 7.56 -16.32 10.31
C GLY A 338 6.92 -15.05 9.74
N HIS A 339 6.93 -13.95 10.50
CA HIS A 339 6.56 -12.65 9.94
C HIS A 339 7.55 -12.28 8.82
N PRO A 340 7.13 -11.56 7.76
CA PRO A 340 8.03 -11.02 6.75
C PRO A 340 9.02 -10.10 7.46
N ALA A 341 10.15 -10.66 7.85
CA ALA A 341 11.19 -9.93 8.54
C ALA A 341 11.62 -8.85 7.56
N VAL A 342 11.61 -7.61 8.07
CA VAL A 342 12.14 -6.41 7.42
C VAL A 342 13.30 -6.83 6.51
N ARG A 343 13.13 -6.68 5.19
CA ARG A 343 14.12 -6.94 4.14
C ARG A 343 15.38 -6.08 4.38
N LYS A 344 16.14 -6.42 5.40
CA LYS A 344 17.42 -5.82 5.76
C LYS A 344 18.47 -6.85 5.38
N GLU A 345 19.11 -6.59 4.23
CA GLU A 345 20.35 -7.21 3.76
C GLU A 345 20.49 -8.69 4.14
N SER A 346 19.52 -9.51 3.74
CA SER A 346 19.67 -10.95 3.73
C SER A 346 20.67 -11.30 2.63
N GLY A 347 21.77 -11.99 2.96
CA GLY A 347 22.73 -12.50 1.98
C GLY A 347 22.13 -13.45 0.94
N TYR A 348 20.82 -13.71 0.98
CA TYR A 348 20.05 -14.54 0.08
C TYR A 348 20.26 -14.25 -1.41
N HIS A 349 20.27 -12.98 -1.86
CA HIS A 349 20.46 -12.69 -3.29
C HIS A 349 21.82 -13.21 -3.77
N ALA A 350 22.88 -12.96 -3.00
CA ALA A 350 24.22 -13.48 -3.27
C ALA A 350 24.26 -15.01 -3.17
N ALA A 351 23.59 -15.61 -2.18
CA ALA A 351 23.50 -17.06 -2.05
C ALA A 351 22.79 -17.72 -3.25
N ALA A 352 21.68 -17.15 -3.71
CA ALA A 352 20.95 -17.63 -4.89
C ALA A 352 21.79 -17.53 -6.16
N CYS A 353 22.58 -16.46 -6.32
CA CYS A 353 23.51 -16.33 -7.43
C CYS A 353 24.64 -17.38 -7.36
N MET A 354 25.20 -17.62 -6.18
CA MET A 354 26.24 -18.64 -5.97
C MET A 354 25.71 -20.06 -6.16
N LEU A 355 24.45 -20.31 -5.80
CA LEU A 355 23.75 -21.55 -6.11
C LEU A 355 23.63 -21.73 -7.63
N GLU A 356 23.15 -20.73 -8.36
CA GLU A 356 23.03 -20.79 -9.82
C GLU A 356 24.38 -21.10 -10.52
N LEU A 357 25.47 -20.48 -10.06
CA LEU A 357 26.81 -20.75 -10.60
C LEU A 357 27.29 -22.16 -10.25
N GLY A 358 27.08 -22.61 -9.00
CA GLY A 358 27.42 -23.97 -8.56
C GLY A 358 26.66 -25.02 -9.38
N MET A 359 25.36 -24.80 -9.59
CA MET A 359 24.48 -25.67 -10.38
C MET A 359 24.86 -25.72 -11.88
N THR A 360 25.47 -24.66 -12.40
CA THR A 360 26.03 -24.67 -13.78
C THR A 360 27.17 -25.69 -13.92
N ILE A 361 27.96 -25.86 -12.85
CA ILE A 361 29.11 -26.77 -12.84
C ILE A 361 28.66 -28.20 -12.54
N ALA A 362 27.86 -28.38 -11.49
CA ALA A 362 27.29 -29.69 -11.14
C ALA A 362 26.46 -30.27 -12.31
N GLY A 363 25.76 -29.43 -13.07
CA GLY A 363 24.99 -29.86 -14.23
C GLY A 363 25.81 -30.08 -15.52
N ALA A 364 27.14 -30.00 -15.49
CA ALA A 364 27.99 -30.06 -16.69
C ALA A 364 27.90 -31.39 -17.45
N ASP A 365 27.59 -32.48 -16.74
CA ASP A 365 27.42 -33.81 -17.32
C ASP A 365 25.97 -34.10 -17.78
N GLY A 366 25.03 -33.20 -17.45
CA GLY A 366 23.60 -33.27 -17.74
C GLY A 366 22.73 -33.78 -16.59
N LYS A 367 23.30 -34.12 -15.43
CA LYS A 367 22.56 -34.57 -14.24
C LYS A 367 23.22 -34.05 -12.97
N VAL A 368 22.47 -33.31 -12.17
CA VAL A 368 22.94 -32.92 -10.83
C VAL A 368 22.58 -34.05 -9.85
N GLU A 369 23.58 -34.56 -9.12
CA GLU A 369 23.34 -35.55 -8.07
C GLU A 369 22.76 -34.87 -6.81
N GLN A 370 21.90 -35.57 -6.08
CA GLN A 370 21.25 -34.98 -4.89
C GLN A 370 22.27 -34.63 -3.80
N ASP A 371 23.30 -35.46 -3.63
CA ASP A 371 24.37 -35.23 -2.65
C ASP A 371 25.17 -33.96 -2.96
N GLU A 372 25.36 -33.63 -4.24
CA GLU A 372 26.02 -32.38 -4.68
C GLU A 372 25.17 -31.16 -4.35
N LEU A 373 23.88 -31.23 -4.63
CA LEU A 373 22.94 -30.15 -4.33
C LEU A 373 22.89 -29.87 -2.82
N GLU A 374 22.74 -30.91 -1.99
CA GLU A 374 22.73 -30.78 -0.54
C GLU A 374 24.04 -30.20 0.02
N HIS A 375 25.18 -30.54 -0.60
CA HIS A 375 26.47 -29.98 -0.21
C HIS A 375 26.57 -28.48 -0.51
N ILE A 376 26.12 -28.06 -1.70
CA ILE A 376 26.07 -26.65 -2.09
C ILE A 376 25.13 -25.87 -1.15
N GLU A 377 23.93 -26.39 -0.90
CA GLU A 377 22.93 -25.74 -0.02
C GLU A 377 23.44 -25.58 1.41
N LYS A 378 23.99 -26.63 2.03
CA LYS A 378 24.57 -26.56 3.40
C LYS A 378 25.74 -25.59 3.48
N PHE A 379 26.57 -25.53 2.44
CA PHE A 379 27.65 -24.55 2.40
C PHE A 379 27.10 -23.12 2.36
N LEU A 380 26.14 -22.84 1.48
CA LEU A 380 25.56 -21.51 1.32
C LEU A 380 24.78 -21.06 2.57
N GLU A 381 24.04 -21.97 3.22
CA GLU A 381 23.39 -21.72 4.51
C GLU A 381 24.40 -21.25 5.56
N ALA A 382 25.51 -21.98 5.73
CA ALA A 382 26.52 -21.67 6.73
C ALA A 382 27.25 -20.35 6.45
N GLN A 383 27.54 -20.04 5.18
CA GLN A 383 28.31 -18.84 4.82
C GLN A 383 27.49 -17.55 4.83
N PHE A 384 26.23 -17.59 4.39
CA PHE A 384 25.39 -16.41 4.26
C PHE A 384 24.48 -16.16 5.48
N GLN A 385 24.54 -17.02 6.51
CA GLN A 385 23.73 -16.93 7.73
C GLN A 385 22.24 -16.75 7.42
N LEU A 386 21.76 -17.56 6.48
CA LEU A 386 20.41 -17.45 5.95
C LEU A 386 19.37 -17.72 7.03
N SER A 387 18.25 -17.00 6.99
CA SER A 387 17.11 -17.31 7.85
C SER A 387 16.45 -18.64 7.44
N PRO A 388 15.67 -19.30 8.32
CA PRO A 388 14.99 -20.55 7.96
C PRO A 388 14.10 -20.42 6.71
N ASP A 389 13.46 -19.27 6.50
CA ASP A 389 12.67 -19.00 5.29
C ASP A 389 13.56 -18.89 4.05
N GLU A 390 14.71 -18.21 4.17
CA GLU A 390 15.68 -18.08 3.08
C GLU A 390 16.34 -19.40 2.71
N VAL A 391 16.64 -20.26 3.69
CA VAL A 391 17.12 -21.63 3.44
C VAL A 391 16.07 -22.39 2.64
N ARG A 392 14.80 -22.34 3.05
CA ARG A 392 13.70 -23.01 2.33
C ARG A 392 13.53 -22.47 0.90
N ARG A 393 13.70 -21.16 0.70
CA ARG A 393 13.71 -20.57 -0.65
C ARG A 393 14.87 -21.08 -1.49
N LEU A 394 16.06 -21.19 -0.88
CA LEU A 394 17.27 -21.65 -1.54
C LEU A 394 17.13 -23.11 -1.96
N GLU A 395 16.64 -23.98 -1.07
CA GLU A 395 16.36 -25.40 -1.34
C GLU A 395 15.34 -25.56 -2.47
N ALA A 396 14.21 -24.84 -2.40
CA ALA A 396 13.20 -24.85 -3.47
C ALA A 396 13.79 -24.38 -4.81
N TYR A 397 14.71 -23.41 -4.79
CA TYR A 397 15.36 -22.94 -5.99
C TYR A 397 16.36 -23.95 -6.56
N GLY A 398 17.13 -24.61 -5.68
CA GLY A 398 18.06 -25.68 -6.02
C GLY A 398 17.36 -26.86 -6.71
N LEU A 399 16.20 -27.28 -6.17
CA LEU A 399 15.34 -28.30 -6.78
C LEU A 399 14.81 -27.94 -8.17
N LEU A 400 14.65 -26.65 -8.46
CA LEU A 400 14.25 -26.19 -9.79
C LEU A 400 15.44 -26.20 -10.76
N LEU A 401 16.59 -25.70 -10.30
CA LEU A 401 17.83 -25.66 -11.08
C LEU A 401 18.36 -27.07 -11.40
N SER A 402 18.15 -28.06 -10.53
CA SER A 402 18.56 -29.46 -10.79
C SER A 402 17.78 -30.10 -11.93
N GLN A 403 16.53 -29.68 -12.16
CA GLN A 403 15.70 -30.13 -13.28
C GLN A 403 16.07 -29.43 -14.60
N SER A 404 16.63 -28.22 -14.53
CA SER A 404 16.99 -27.41 -15.70
C SER A 404 18.21 -26.56 -15.38
N PRO A 405 19.43 -27.15 -15.46
CA PRO A 405 20.66 -26.45 -15.10
C PRO A 405 20.87 -25.18 -15.95
N PRO A 406 21.31 -24.08 -15.34
CA PRO A 406 21.54 -22.83 -16.06
C PRO A 406 22.76 -22.90 -16.98
N THR A 407 22.83 -21.99 -17.96
CA THR A 407 23.96 -21.91 -18.90
C THR A 407 24.94 -20.81 -18.48
N VAL A 408 26.25 -21.06 -18.63
CA VAL A 408 27.34 -20.11 -18.31
C VAL A 408 27.12 -18.68 -18.85
N ALA A 409 26.52 -18.55 -20.03
CA ALA A 409 26.36 -17.27 -20.72
C ALA A 409 25.30 -16.32 -20.09
N SER A 410 24.33 -16.83 -19.34
CA SER A 410 23.23 -16.00 -18.80
C SER A 410 23.64 -15.17 -17.59
N GLN A 411 24.69 -15.57 -16.85
CA GLN A 411 25.08 -14.97 -15.58
C GLN A 411 26.39 -14.19 -15.64
N SER A 412 27.28 -14.53 -16.58
CA SER A 412 28.62 -13.94 -16.64
C SER A 412 28.63 -12.44 -16.93
N LYS A 413 27.64 -11.91 -17.65
CA LYS A 413 27.59 -10.48 -18.00
C LYS A 413 27.33 -9.60 -16.79
N GLN A 414 26.28 -9.89 -16.02
CA GLN A 414 25.89 -9.11 -14.84
C GLN A 414 26.99 -9.18 -13.75
N LEU A 415 27.56 -10.37 -13.53
CA LEU A 415 28.63 -10.56 -12.55
C LEU A 415 29.93 -9.82 -12.90
N ARG A 416 30.26 -9.71 -14.19
CA ARG A 416 31.41 -8.91 -14.64
C ARG A 416 31.23 -7.41 -14.43
N GLU A 417 30.00 -6.94 -14.61
CA GLU A 417 29.67 -5.51 -14.48
C GLU A 417 29.60 -5.10 -13.00
N ALA A 418 29.14 -6.01 -12.12
CA ALA A 418 28.97 -5.74 -10.69
C ALA A 418 30.23 -5.99 -9.83
N LEU A 419 31.20 -6.80 -10.30
CA LEU A 419 32.29 -7.30 -9.45
C LEU A 419 33.69 -6.91 -9.92
N THR A 420 34.55 -6.62 -8.95
CA THR A 420 36.00 -6.41 -9.12
C THR A 420 36.74 -7.69 -9.48
N THR A 421 37.96 -7.58 -10.00
CA THR A 421 38.81 -8.74 -10.36
C THR A 421 39.09 -9.66 -9.16
N GLU A 422 39.36 -9.10 -7.98
CA GLU A 422 39.60 -9.89 -6.75
C GLU A 422 38.35 -10.70 -6.33
N GLN A 423 37.15 -10.10 -6.43
CA GLN A 423 35.89 -10.78 -6.14
C GLN A 423 35.58 -11.91 -7.13
N ARG A 424 35.94 -11.73 -8.41
CA ARG A 424 35.77 -12.76 -9.45
C ARG A 424 36.68 -13.97 -9.20
N GLU A 425 37.93 -13.75 -8.81
CA GLU A 425 38.85 -14.84 -8.42
C GLU A 425 38.34 -15.65 -7.24
N LEU A 426 37.75 -14.97 -6.26
CA LEU A 426 37.14 -15.57 -5.09
C LEU A 426 35.92 -16.46 -5.43
N ILE A 427 35.05 -16.02 -6.34
CA ILE A 427 33.99 -16.88 -6.91
C ILE A 427 34.60 -18.09 -7.62
N GLY A 428 35.67 -17.88 -8.39
CA GLY A 428 36.41 -18.97 -9.02
C GLY A 428 36.86 -20.04 -8.03
N LYS A 429 37.47 -19.63 -6.90
CA LYS A 429 37.86 -20.55 -5.82
C LYS A 429 36.69 -21.34 -5.27
N TYR A 430 35.55 -20.68 -5.02
CA TYR A 430 34.33 -21.35 -4.57
C TYR A 430 33.85 -22.40 -5.58
N LEU A 431 33.80 -22.05 -6.86
CA LEU A 431 33.34 -22.94 -7.93
C LEU A 431 34.21 -24.18 -8.10
N VAL A 432 35.52 -24.03 -7.90
CA VAL A 432 36.44 -25.18 -7.85
C VAL A 432 36.16 -26.04 -6.62
N GLY A 433 35.84 -25.42 -5.48
CA GLY A 433 35.42 -26.13 -4.26
C GLY A 433 34.12 -26.93 -4.45
N VAL A 434 33.13 -26.37 -5.14
CA VAL A 434 31.88 -27.06 -5.49
C VAL A 434 32.14 -28.27 -6.39
N ALA A 435 32.91 -28.10 -7.46
CA ALA A 435 33.31 -29.21 -8.35
C ALA A 435 34.11 -30.30 -7.60
N ALA A 436 34.75 -29.91 -6.49
CA ALA A 436 35.57 -30.78 -5.67
C ALA A 436 34.83 -31.51 -4.56
N ALA A 437 33.53 -31.23 -4.33
CA ALA A 437 32.77 -31.76 -3.20
C ALA A 437 32.72 -33.29 -3.15
N ASN A 438 32.67 -33.96 -4.31
CA ASN A 438 32.65 -35.42 -4.42
C ASN A 438 34.05 -36.07 -4.43
N GLY A 439 35.11 -35.29 -4.20
CA GLY A 439 36.50 -35.78 -4.14
C GLY A 439 37.12 -36.15 -5.50
N ILE A 440 36.34 -36.10 -6.58
CA ILE A 440 36.77 -36.35 -7.97
C ILE A 440 36.20 -35.25 -8.87
N ILE A 441 37.07 -34.55 -9.61
CA ILE A 441 36.65 -33.58 -10.65
C ILE A 441 36.75 -34.24 -12.03
N ASP A 442 35.65 -34.25 -12.77
CA ASP A 442 35.58 -34.83 -14.11
C ASP A 442 36.10 -33.87 -15.20
N ARG A 443 36.24 -34.36 -16.44
CA ARG A 443 36.73 -33.53 -17.57
C ARG A 443 35.72 -32.49 -18.05
N LYS A 444 34.42 -32.76 -17.95
CA LYS A 444 33.35 -31.86 -18.38
C LYS A 444 33.23 -30.70 -17.40
N GLU A 445 33.29 -30.94 -16.10
CA GLU A 445 33.36 -29.94 -15.03
C GLU A 445 34.59 -29.05 -15.19
N ILE A 446 35.78 -29.61 -15.46
CA ILE A 446 36.99 -28.81 -15.75
C ILE A 446 36.76 -27.94 -17.00
N SER A 447 36.08 -28.45 -18.03
CA SER A 447 35.75 -27.68 -19.23
C SER A 447 34.76 -26.55 -18.92
N THR A 448 33.76 -26.80 -18.09
CA THR A 448 32.78 -25.81 -17.64
C THR A 448 33.42 -24.76 -16.74
N LEU A 449 34.28 -25.15 -15.80
CA LEU A 449 35.11 -24.25 -15.00
C LEU A 449 35.96 -23.35 -15.89
N LYS A 450 36.63 -23.90 -16.91
CA LYS A 450 37.38 -23.08 -17.89
C LYS A 450 36.50 -22.10 -18.65
N ALA A 451 35.29 -22.51 -19.01
CA ALA A 451 34.33 -21.62 -19.67
C ALA A 451 33.86 -20.50 -18.73
N VAL A 452 33.55 -20.81 -17.46
CA VAL A 452 33.15 -19.83 -16.45
C VAL A 452 34.28 -18.86 -16.14
N TYR A 453 35.51 -19.34 -15.92
CA TYR A 453 36.69 -18.48 -15.69
C TYR A 453 36.94 -17.53 -16.85
N LYS A 454 36.82 -18.03 -18.10
CA LYS A 454 36.92 -17.19 -19.29
C LYS A 454 35.78 -16.17 -19.35
N ALA A 455 34.56 -16.58 -19.04
CA ALA A 455 33.39 -15.71 -19.08
C ALA A 455 33.46 -14.62 -18.01
N LEU A 456 34.03 -14.91 -16.83
CA LEU A 456 34.29 -13.96 -15.75
C LEU A 456 35.60 -13.16 -15.95
N GLU A 457 36.36 -13.40 -17.03
CA GLU A 457 37.65 -12.74 -17.33
C GLU A 457 38.70 -12.93 -16.22
N ILE A 458 38.69 -14.10 -15.57
CA ILE A 458 39.72 -14.52 -14.61
C ILE A 458 40.92 -15.07 -15.40
N GLU A 459 42.13 -14.78 -14.94
CA GLU A 459 43.35 -15.25 -15.60
C GLU A 459 43.41 -16.79 -15.59
N SER A 460 43.67 -17.39 -16.76
CA SER A 460 43.64 -18.86 -16.93
C SER A 460 44.67 -19.59 -16.05
N GLY A 461 45.76 -18.94 -15.67
CA GLY A 461 46.78 -19.51 -14.79
C GLY A 461 46.29 -19.76 -13.36
N VAL A 462 45.27 -19.02 -12.90
CA VAL A 462 44.72 -19.14 -11.54
C VAL A 462 43.98 -20.47 -11.36
N LEU A 463 43.18 -20.87 -12.36
CA LEU A 463 42.48 -22.15 -12.35
C LEU A 463 43.46 -23.34 -12.36
N ASP A 464 44.46 -23.30 -13.24
CA ASP A 464 45.45 -24.38 -13.35
C ASP A 464 46.30 -24.50 -12.06
N ALA A 465 46.61 -23.38 -11.39
CA ALA A 465 47.28 -23.38 -10.09
C ALA A 465 46.43 -24.00 -8.98
N LEU A 466 45.15 -23.62 -8.87
CA LEU A 466 44.21 -24.18 -7.89
C LEU A 466 43.97 -25.68 -8.10
N LEU A 467 43.79 -26.11 -9.35
CA LEU A 467 43.67 -27.54 -9.68
C LEU A 467 44.96 -28.32 -9.35
N THR A 468 46.13 -27.67 -9.40
CA THR A 468 47.41 -28.28 -9.02
C THR A 468 47.54 -28.39 -7.50
N GLU A 469 47.08 -27.39 -6.75
CA GLU A 469 47.05 -27.37 -5.29
C GLU A 469 46.10 -28.42 -4.71
N LEU A 470 44.94 -28.62 -5.35
CA LEU A 470 43.93 -29.60 -4.94
C LEU A 470 44.27 -31.04 -5.33
N ARG A 471 45.21 -31.26 -6.25
CA ARG A 471 45.64 -32.61 -6.65
C ARG A 471 46.33 -33.30 -5.47
N HIS A 472 45.84 -34.48 -5.10
CA HIS A 472 46.64 -35.40 -4.30
C HIS A 472 47.97 -35.68 -5.01
N SER A 473 49.08 -35.50 -4.28
CA SER A 473 50.40 -35.95 -4.73
C SER A 473 50.45 -37.48 -4.68
N SER A 474 49.77 -38.15 -5.62
CA SER A 474 50.02 -39.57 -5.83
C SER A 474 51.48 -39.71 -6.26
N SER A 475 52.25 -40.53 -5.53
CA SER A 475 53.63 -40.87 -5.85
C SER A 475 53.72 -41.78 -7.08
N GLN A 476 53.00 -41.43 -8.15
CA GLN A 476 53.06 -42.09 -9.44
C GLN A 476 54.20 -41.45 -10.25
N PRO A 477 55.15 -42.25 -10.79
CA PRO A 477 56.25 -41.72 -11.60
C PRO A 477 55.73 -40.90 -12.77
N VAL A 478 56.15 -39.62 -12.81
CA VAL A 478 55.90 -38.69 -13.91
C VAL A 478 56.90 -38.98 -15.03
N GLU A 479 56.41 -39.19 -16.25
CA GLU A 479 57.25 -39.45 -17.42
C GLU A 479 57.97 -38.17 -17.85
N VAL A 480 59.26 -38.04 -17.49
CA VAL A 480 60.07 -36.83 -17.77
C VAL A 480 60.50 -36.74 -19.23
N GLN A 481 60.61 -37.89 -19.92
CA GLN A 481 61.04 -37.94 -21.31
C GLN A 481 60.50 -39.20 -22.01
N THR A 482 59.74 -39.00 -23.08
CA THR A 482 59.34 -40.09 -23.97
C THR A 482 60.55 -40.57 -24.76
N GLY A 483 60.91 -41.85 -24.61
CA GLY A 483 62.01 -42.45 -25.37
C GLY A 483 61.69 -42.45 -26.86
N LYS A 484 62.46 -41.71 -27.66
CA LYS A 484 62.46 -41.91 -29.12
C LYS A 484 62.99 -43.31 -29.40
N ARG A 485 62.27 -44.10 -30.21
CA ARG A 485 62.76 -45.38 -30.74
C ARG A 485 64.04 -45.14 -31.51
N ASP A 486 65.19 -45.35 -30.88
CA ASP A 486 66.45 -45.51 -31.58
C ASP A 486 66.51 -46.92 -32.17
N THR A 487 67.11 -47.05 -33.36
CA THR A 487 67.23 -48.30 -34.13
C THR A 487 68.18 -49.34 -33.53
N ARG A 488 68.50 -49.23 -32.24
CA ARG A 488 69.34 -50.21 -31.54
C ARG A 488 68.48 -51.37 -31.04
N PRO A 489 68.96 -52.63 -31.13
CA PRO A 489 68.22 -53.78 -30.64
C PRO A 489 68.17 -53.74 -29.10
N GLY A 490 66.98 -53.49 -28.55
CA GLY A 490 66.68 -53.53 -27.12
C GLY A 490 65.25 -54.03 -26.89
N GLU A 491 64.95 -54.47 -25.67
CA GLU A 491 63.63 -54.99 -25.31
C GLU A 491 62.56 -53.90 -25.30
N VAL A 492 61.36 -54.24 -25.76
CA VAL A 492 60.22 -53.33 -25.84
C VAL A 492 59.67 -53.09 -24.43
N ILE A 493 59.70 -51.85 -23.97
CA ILE A 493 59.07 -51.46 -22.70
C ILE A 493 57.55 -51.70 -22.81
N PRO A 494 56.93 -52.46 -21.88
CA PRO A 494 55.49 -52.70 -21.89
C PRO A 494 54.68 -51.39 -21.92
N ALA A 495 53.64 -51.33 -22.75
CA ALA A 495 52.76 -50.16 -22.81
C ALA A 495 52.01 -50.00 -21.49
N ARG A 496 52.17 -48.84 -20.83
CA ARG A 496 51.43 -48.48 -19.61
C ARG A 496 49.94 -48.33 -19.94
N GLU A 497 49.07 -48.93 -19.12
CA GLU A 497 47.63 -48.66 -19.18
C GLU A 497 47.41 -47.17 -18.89
N ARG A 498 46.80 -46.45 -19.84
CA ARG A 498 46.41 -45.05 -19.66
C ARG A 498 45.19 -45.03 -18.73
N THR A 499 45.40 -44.90 -17.42
CA THR A 499 44.31 -44.53 -16.52
C THR A 499 43.77 -43.14 -16.90
N PRO A 500 42.45 -42.91 -16.85
CA PRO A 500 41.88 -41.60 -17.08
C PRO A 500 42.47 -40.59 -16.08
N VAL A 501 42.69 -39.35 -16.53
CA VAL A 501 43.09 -38.24 -15.67
C VAL A 501 41.86 -37.80 -14.88
N GLU A 502 41.52 -38.56 -13.84
CA GLU A 502 40.63 -38.14 -12.76
C GLU A 502 41.49 -37.46 -11.69
N ILE A 503 41.09 -36.27 -11.25
CA ILE A 503 41.80 -35.56 -10.18
C ILE A 503 41.18 -36.01 -8.87
N THR A 504 41.94 -36.79 -8.08
CA THR A 504 41.58 -37.12 -6.69
C THR A 504 42.02 -35.97 -5.79
N ILE A 505 41.10 -35.46 -4.95
CA ILE A 505 41.24 -34.14 -4.31
C ILE A 505 41.76 -34.26 -2.89
N ASN A 506 42.66 -33.36 -2.49
CA ASN A 506 43.16 -33.23 -1.12
C ASN A 506 42.14 -32.51 -0.23
N ASP A 507 41.43 -33.28 0.60
CA ASP A 507 40.38 -32.79 1.51
C ASP A 507 40.86 -31.66 2.44
N GLU A 508 42.12 -31.67 2.89
CA GLU A 508 42.67 -30.65 3.78
C GLU A 508 42.94 -29.32 3.04
N ALA A 509 43.32 -29.40 1.76
CA ALA A 509 43.46 -28.23 0.89
C ALA A 509 42.10 -27.65 0.49
N LEU A 510 41.11 -28.51 0.24
CA LEU A 510 39.73 -28.13 -0.04
C LEU A 510 39.11 -27.37 1.13
N ILE A 511 39.24 -27.87 2.36
CA ILE A 511 38.72 -27.21 3.57
C ILE A 511 39.34 -25.81 3.75
N ARG A 512 40.64 -25.65 3.49
CA ARG A 512 41.31 -24.34 3.56
C ARG A 512 40.77 -23.37 2.52
N ILE A 513 40.68 -23.82 1.26
CA ILE A 513 40.15 -22.98 0.16
C ILE A 513 38.71 -22.54 0.45
N MET A 514 37.88 -23.45 0.97
CA MET A 514 36.50 -23.15 1.35
C MET A 514 36.40 -22.21 2.56
N ALA A 515 37.32 -22.29 3.53
CA ALA A 515 37.38 -21.37 4.67
C ALA A 515 37.84 -19.95 4.26
N GLU A 516 38.77 -19.83 3.30
CA GLU A 516 39.19 -18.54 2.73
C GLU A 516 38.06 -17.87 1.92
N THR A 517 37.10 -18.65 1.41
CA THR A 517 35.95 -18.12 0.64
C THR A 517 34.80 -17.55 1.50
N ALA A 518 34.89 -17.57 2.83
CA ALA A 518 33.87 -16.96 3.70
C ALA A 518 33.76 -15.43 3.54
N GLU A 519 34.86 -14.74 3.19
CA GLU A 519 34.88 -13.28 2.98
C GLU A 519 34.12 -12.85 1.70
N VAL A 520 33.94 -13.80 0.78
CA VAL A 520 33.28 -13.63 -0.53
C VAL A 520 31.80 -13.32 -0.35
N SER A 521 31.16 -13.96 0.63
CA SER A 521 29.74 -13.83 0.94
C SER A 521 29.34 -12.44 1.43
N ARG A 522 30.17 -11.82 2.29
CA ARG A 522 29.93 -10.47 2.82
C ARG A 522 30.05 -9.40 1.73
N ILE A 523 31.03 -9.59 0.84
CA ILE A 523 31.37 -8.62 -0.20
C ILE A 523 30.40 -8.72 -1.39
N LEU A 524 29.98 -9.94 -1.77
CA LEU A 524 28.95 -10.16 -2.80
C LEU A 524 27.57 -9.65 -2.36
N GLY A 525 27.21 -9.85 -1.10
CA GLY A 525 25.97 -9.31 -0.55
C GLY A 525 25.90 -7.79 -0.70
N GLN A 526 27.01 -7.07 -0.45
CA GLN A 526 27.07 -5.62 -0.63
C GLN A 526 27.12 -5.21 -2.11
N ALA A 527 27.98 -5.83 -2.93
CA ALA A 527 28.18 -5.42 -4.33
C ALA A 527 26.95 -5.69 -5.22
N LEU A 528 26.22 -6.79 -5.00
CA LEU A 528 25.01 -7.10 -5.75
C LEU A 528 23.79 -6.29 -5.28
N CYS A 529 23.71 -5.93 -3.99
CA CYS A 529 22.67 -5.02 -3.50
C CYS A 529 22.90 -3.56 -3.96
N ASP A 530 24.15 -3.10 -4.07
CA ASP A 530 24.47 -1.73 -4.48
C ASP A 530 24.25 -1.50 -6.00
N ALA A 531 24.55 -2.50 -6.84
CA ALA A 531 24.39 -2.41 -8.31
C ALA A 531 22.92 -2.29 -8.76
N GLU A 532 21.96 -2.72 -7.94
CA GLU A 532 20.53 -2.66 -8.24
C GLU A 532 19.89 -1.30 -7.93
N SER A 533 20.57 -0.42 -7.17
CA SER A 533 20.10 0.96 -6.97
C SER A 533 20.24 1.84 -8.21
N ASP A 534 21.09 1.46 -9.16
CA ASP A 534 21.37 2.20 -10.40
C ASP A 534 20.55 1.71 -11.61
N THR A 535 19.65 0.74 -11.44
CA THR A 535 18.79 0.21 -12.52
C THR A 535 17.31 0.45 -12.26
N VAL A 536 16.97 1.67 -11.84
CA VAL A 536 15.63 2.21 -12.11
C VAL A 536 15.64 2.67 -13.57
N ALA A 537 14.74 2.09 -14.37
CA ALA A 537 14.55 2.42 -15.78
C ALA A 537 14.59 3.94 -16.00
N ASP A 538 15.57 4.37 -16.79
CA ASP A 538 15.63 5.69 -17.42
C ASP A 538 14.49 5.74 -18.45
N ASP A 539 13.27 5.97 -17.96
CA ASP A 539 12.20 6.53 -18.78
C ASP A 539 12.66 7.92 -19.22
N PRO A 540 12.44 8.29 -20.50
CA PRO A 540 12.98 9.51 -21.06
C PRO A 540 12.58 10.70 -20.19
N ILE A 541 13.59 11.42 -19.68
CA ILE A 541 13.45 12.71 -19.04
C ILE A 541 12.58 13.58 -19.95
N ALA A 542 11.29 13.66 -19.59
CA ALA A 542 10.42 14.71 -20.09
C ALA A 542 11.11 16.02 -19.69
N PRO A 543 11.32 16.95 -20.64
CA PRO A 543 12.03 18.18 -20.33
C PRO A 543 11.31 18.87 -19.19
N GLN A 544 12.06 19.17 -18.13
CA GLN A 544 11.62 20.00 -17.02
C GLN A 544 10.89 21.23 -17.60
N PRO A 545 9.68 21.58 -17.13
CA PRO A 545 9.09 22.85 -17.49
C PRO A 545 10.02 23.95 -16.96
N GLN A 546 10.75 24.56 -17.88
CA GLN A 546 11.42 25.83 -17.67
C GLN A 546 10.38 26.79 -17.13
N THR A 547 10.62 27.37 -15.96
CA THR A 547 9.90 28.54 -15.47
C THR A 547 9.91 29.61 -16.57
N PRO A 548 8.75 30.01 -17.12
CA PRO A 548 8.72 31.15 -18.02
C PRO A 548 9.00 32.40 -17.20
N SER A 549 10.12 33.05 -17.51
CA SER A 549 10.37 34.44 -17.14
C SER A 549 9.15 35.30 -17.43
N MET A 550 8.82 36.14 -16.44
CA MET A 550 7.88 37.24 -16.54
C MET A 550 8.03 37.99 -17.88
N VAL A 551 6.98 37.95 -18.70
CA VAL A 551 6.76 38.98 -19.72
C VAL A 551 5.83 40.01 -19.09
N THR A 552 6.44 41.06 -18.54
CA THR A 552 5.77 42.34 -18.28
C THR A 552 5.38 42.97 -19.62
N GLY A 553 4.08 43.20 -19.85
CA GLY A 553 3.64 44.18 -20.85
C GLY A 553 2.24 44.00 -21.46
N LEU A 554 1.28 44.77 -20.91
CA LEU A 554 0.08 45.36 -21.55
C LEU A 554 -1.19 44.49 -21.76
N PRO A 555 -2.40 45.12 -21.74
CA PRO A 555 -2.97 46.02 -20.73
C PRO A 555 -4.11 45.33 -19.96
N VAL A 556 -4.46 45.89 -18.80
CA VAL A 556 -5.62 45.49 -17.99
C VAL A 556 -6.89 45.68 -18.82
N THR A 557 -7.47 44.58 -19.30
CA THR A 557 -8.87 44.55 -19.71
C THR A 557 -9.67 44.46 -18.41
N THR A 558 -10.45 45.49 -18.12
CA THR A 558 -11.26 45.61 -16.90
C THR A 558 -12.33 44.52 -16.89
N LEU A 559 -11.99 43.39 -16.28
CA LEU A 559 -12.97 42.39 -15.86
C LEU A 559 -13.92 43.03 -14.83
N PRO A 560 -15.22 42.74 -14.87
CA PRO A 560 -16.24 43.33 -13.98
C PRO A 560 -16.21 42.71 -12.57
N PHE A 561 -15.03 42.42 -12.03
CA PHE A 561 -14.83 41.82 -10.70
C PHE A 561 -13.83 42.65 -9.88
N THR A 562 -13.96 42.64 -8.57
CA THR A 562 -13.02 43.35 -7.67
C THR A 562 -11.64 42.68 -7.67
N GLU A 563 -10.59 43.42 -7.29
CA GLU A 563 -9.21 42.88 -7.22
C GLU A 563 -9.10 41.68 -6.26
N GLU A 564 -9.85 41.69 -5.16
CA GLU A 564 -9.91 40.57 -4.20
C GLU A 564 -10.51 39.32 -4.85
N GLN A 565 -11.61 39.46 -5.62
CA GLN A 565 -12.25 38.35 -6.32
C GLN A 565 -11.33 37.77 -7.41
N LEU A 566 -10.67 38.62 -8.20
CA LEU A 566 -9.73 38.19 -9.24
C LEU A 566 -8.47 37.53 -8.69
N SER A 567 -8.03 37.91 -7.48
CA SER A 567 -6.86 37.30 -6.84
C SER A 567 -7.05 35.83 -6.47
N ALA A 568 -8.30 35.38 -6.32
CA ALA A 568 -8.65 33.99 -6.03
C ALA A 568 -8.58 33.08 -7.28
N LEU A 569 -8.61 33.66 -8.49
CA LEU A 569 -8.43 32.94 -9.75
C LEU A 569 -6.98 33.07 -10.22
N ASP A 570 -6.34 31.96 -10.61
CA ASP A 570 -4.98 31.99 -11.18
C ASP A 570 -4.93 32.92 -12.40
N ALA A 571 -3.92 33.80 -12.43
CA ALA A 571 -3.72 34.83 -13.46
C ALA A 571 -3.73 34.27 -14.89
N ARG A 572 -3.35 32.99 -15.07
CA ARG A 572 -3.42 32.31 -16.37
C ARG A 572 -4.84 32.19 -16.94
N TYR A 573 -5.87 32.29 -16.10
CA TYR A 573 -7.27 32.19 -16.50
C TYR A 573 -7.97 33.55 -16.66
N HIS A 574 -7.32 34.66 -16.33
CA HIS A 574 -7.94 35.99 -16.41
C HIS A 574 -8.21 36.40 -17.87
N ALA A 575 -7.25 36.15 -18.77
CA ALA A 575 -7.40 36.44 -20.20
C ALA A 575 -8.51 35.59 -20.88
N PRO A 576 -8.57 34.26 -20.70
CA PRO A 576 -9.68 33.47 -21.24
C PRO A 576 -11.03 33.83 -20.60
N LEU A 577 -11.09 34.15 -19.30
CA LEU A 577 -12.32 34.59 -18.63
C LEU A 577 -12.88 35.89 -19.25
N ALA A 578 -12.02 36.86 -19.54
CA ALA A 578 -12.45 38.12 -20.16
C ALA A 578 -13.08 37.92 -21.53
N GLU A 579 -12.55 36.96 -22.29
CA GLU A 579 -13.07 36.63 -23.61
C GLU A 579 -14.33 35.78 -23.54
N LEU A 580 -14.41 34.88 -22.55
CA LEU A 580 -15.59 34.06 -22.29
C LEU A 580 -16.84 34.92 -22.00
N LEU A 581 -16.66 35.98 -21.21
CA LEU A 581 -17.73 36.92 -20.84
C LEU A 581 -18.24 37.80 -21.99
N ALA A 582 -17.56 37.79 -23.15
CA ALA A 582 -18.00 38.58 -24.30
C ALA A 582 -19.22 37.98 -25.02
N ARG A 583 -19.58 36.72 -24.73
CA ARG A 583 -20.71 36.01 -25.36
C ARG A 583 -21.43 35.14 -24.33
N SER A 584 -22.75 35.03 -24.46
CA SER A 584 -23.58 34.23 -23.57
C SER A 584 -23.63 32.74 -23.92
N GLU A 585 -23.21 32.36 -25.14
CA GLU A 585 -23.27 30.98 -25.64
C GLU A 585 -22.00 30.63 -26.43
N TRP A 586 -21.49 29.42 -26.23
CA TRP A 586 -20.29 28.89 -26.89
C TRP A 586 -20.47 27.42 -27.29
N SER A 587 -20.09 27.06 -28.51
CA SER A 587 -20.01 25.63 -28.90
C SER A 587 -18.78 24.94 -28.30
N ALA A 588 -18.80 23.60 -28.25
CA ALA A 588 -17.67 22.82 -27.74
C ALA A 588 -16.36 23.03 -28.53
N ASP A 589 -16.44 23.17 -29.85
CA ASP A 589 -15.28 23.44 -30.71
C ASP A 589 -14.71 24.86 -30.48
N GLU A 590 -15.58 25.84 -30.22
CA GLU A 590 -15.16 27.20 -29.89
C GLU A 590 -14.51 27.27 -28.50
N MET A 591 -15.03 26.53 -27.51
CA MET A 591 -14.42 26.42 -26.18
C MET A 591 -13.06 25.73 -26.21
N ALA A 592 -12.92 24.66 -26.99
CA ALA A 592 -11.64 23.99 -27.20
C ALA A 592 -10.63 24.92 -27.89
N THR A 593 -11.09 25.73 -28.85
CA THR A 593 -10.27 26.72 -29.56
C THR A 593 -9.85 27.87 -28.65
N LEU A 594 -10.74 28.35 -27.77
CA LEU A 594 -10.46 29.37 -26.77
C LEU A 594 -9.36 28.90 -25.81
N ALA A 595 -9.52 27.71 -25.24
CA ALA A 595 -8.55 27.13 -24.32
C ALA A 595 -7.18 26.92 -24.98
N LYS A 596 -7.17 26.37 -26.21
CA LYS A 596 -5.94 26.15 -26.97
C LYS A 596 -5.19 27.45 -27.28
N ARG A 597 -5.92 28.54 -27.58
CA ARG A 597 -5.32 29.85 -27.86
C ARG A 597 -4.65 30.47 -26.63
N HIS A 598 -5.19 30.21 -25.44
CA HIS A 598 -4.62 30.64 -24.17
C HIS A 598 -3.66 29.60 -23.55
N LEU A 599 -3.28 28.56 -24.30
CA LEU A 599 -2.38 27.48 -23.88
C LEU A 599 -2.83 26.75 -22.60
N VAL A 600 -4.14 26.65 -22.38
CA VAL A 600 -4.76 25.93 -21.26
C VAL A 600 -5.57 24.73 -21.75
N MET A 601 -5.73 23.71 -20.90
CA MET A 601 -6.58 22.57 -21.22
C MET A 601 -8.06 22.97 -21.10
N PRO A 602 -8.95 22.61 -22.05
CA PRO A 602 -10.35 23.04 -22.05
C PRO A 602 -11.10 22.67 -20.77
N SER A 603 -11.02 21.40 -20.35
CA SER A 603 -11.64 20.92 -19.10
C SER A 603 -11.07 21.63 -17.87
N GLY A 604 -9.74 21.76 -17.79
CA GLY A 604 -9.09 22.45 -16.67
C GLY A 604 -9.34 23.96 -16.62
N MET A 605 -9.72 24.59 -17.73
CA MET A 605 -10.15 25.99 -17.77
C MET A 605 -11.59 26.13 -17.27
N LEU A 606 -12.49 25.27 -17.74
CA LEU A 606 -13.89 25.22 -17.32
C LEU A 606 -14.01 24.98 -15.81
N ASP A 607 -13.34 23.94 -15.31
CA ASP A 607 -13.36 23.56 -13.90
C ASP A 607 -12.81 24.68 -13.01
N ALA A 608 -11.69 25.30 -13.41
CA ALA A 608 -11.08 26.36 -12.63
C ALA A 608 -11.96 27.62 -12.56
N ILE A 609 -12.59 28.01 -13.68
CA ILE A 609 -13.48 29.17 -13.74
C ILE A 609 -14.78 28.91 -12.96
N ASN A 610 -15.38 27.72 -13.09
CA ASN A 610 -16.60 27.37 -12.36
C ASN A 610 -16.37 27.21 -10.86
N THR A 611 -15.24 26.62 -10.45
CA THR A 611 -14.88 26.52 -9.03
C THR A 611 -14.68 27.92 -8.44
N TRP A 612 -13.96 28.79 -9.14
CA TRP A 612 -13.79 30.17 -8.70
C TRP A 612 -15.12 30.94 -8.62
N ALA A 613 -15.99 30.78 -9.61
CA ALA A 613 -17.30 31.43 -9.63
C ALA A 613 -18.20 30.94 -8.50
N ASP A 614 -18.24 29.65 -8.23
CA ASP A 614 -19.01 29.08 -7.11
C ASP A 614 -18.52 29.60 -5.76
N GLU A 615 -17.20 29.65 -5.56
CA GLU A 615 -16.58 30.12 -4.32
C GLU A 615 -16.70 31.64 -4.12
N THR A 616 -16.70 32.42 -5.20
CA THR A 616 -16.55 33.88 -5.15
C THR A 616 -17.83 34.64 -5.47
N LEU A 617 -18.64 34.11 -6.39
CA LEU A 617 -19.89 34.69 -6.89
C LEU A 617 -21.13 33.91 -6.37
N GLY A 618 -20.92 32.72 -5.80
CA GLY A 618 -21.95 31.93 -5.12
C GLY A 618 -22.75 30.97 -6.02
N ASP A 619 -22.36 30.83 -7.29
CA ASP A 619 -22.90 29.84 -8.23
C ASP A 619 -21.93 29.64 -9.43
N ILE A 620 -22.13 28.59 -10.22
CA ILE A 620 -21.31 28.30 -11.40
C ILE A 620 -21.54 29.31 -12.53
N LEU A 621 -20.46 29.74 -13.19
CA LEU A 621 -20.51 30.73 -14.27
C LEU A 621 -20.82 30.11 -15.64
N ILE A 622 -20.44 28.85 -15.84
CA ILE A 622 -20.54 28.12 -17.11
C ILE A 622 -21.36 26.86 -16.88
N GLU A 623 -22.51 26.76 -17.53
CA GLU A 623 -23.32 25.55 -17.52
C GLU A 623 -22.95 24.66 -18.73
N ASP A 624 -22.70 23.38 -18.47
CA ASP A 624 -22.35 22.40 -19.50
C ASP A 624 -23.61 21.68 -20.02
N GLY A 625 -23.82 21.72 -21.34
CA GLY A 625 -24.98 21.19 -22.06
C GLY A 625 -24.64 20.94 -23.55
N ASP A 626 -25.63 20.89 -24.45
CA ASP A 626 -25.36 20.77 -25.90
C ASP A 626 -24.56 21.99 -26.44
N VAL A 627 -24.65 23.13 -25.74
CA VAL A 627 -23.90 24.37 -25.93
C VAL A 627 -23.56 24.90 -24.52
N TYR A 628 -22.38 25.50 -24.34
CA TYR A 628 -21.98 26.11 -23.07
C TYR A 628 -22.67 27.46 -22.89
N THR A 629 -23.45 27.61 -21.82
CA THR A 629 -24.16 28.85 -21.48
C THR A 629 -23.44 29.60 -20.36
N ILE A 630 -23.21 30.90 -20.55
CA ILE A 630 -22.54 31.77 -19.57
C ILE A 630 -23.59 32.53 -18.76
N ASN A 631 -23.59 32.32 -17.45
CA ASN A 631 -24.54 32.97 -16.54
C ASN A 631 -24.09 34.41 -16.22
N LEU A 632 -24.38 35.33 -17.15
CA LEU A 632 -24.03 36.75 -17.01
C LEU A 632 -24.73 37.45 -15.83
N SER A 633 -25.78 36.87 -15.24
CA SER A 633 -26.45 37.44 -14.07
C SER A 633 -25.56 37.46 -12.82
N LEU A 634 -24.56 36.60 -12.75
CA LEU A 634 -23.55 36.55 -11.70
C LEU A 634 -22.47 37.65 -11.85
N VAL A 635 -22.46 38.33 -12.99
CA VAL A 635 -21.44 39.31 -13.40
C VAL A 635 -21.96 40.75 -13.28
N GLU A 636 -23.28 40.93 -13.23
CA GLU A 636 -23.95 42.24 -13.12
C GLU A 636 -24.39 42.61 -11.68
N ALA A 637 -24.03 41.81 -10.67
CA ALA A 637 -24.46 41.97 -9.27
C ALA A 637 -23.53 42.85 -8.40
#